data_AF-A0A9P1F1Y9-F1
#
_entry.id   AF-A0A9P1F1Y9-F1
#
_cell.length_a   1.000
_cell.length_b   1.000
_cell.length_c   1.000
_cell.angle_alpha   90.00
_cell.angle_beta   90.00
_cell.angle_gamma   90.00
#
_symmetry.space_group_name_H-M   'P 1'
#
loop_
_entity.id
_entity.type
_entity.pdbx_description
1 polymer ?
#
loop_
_entity_poly.entity_id
_entity_poly.type
_entity_poly.pdbx_seq_one_letter_code
_entity_poly.pdbx_strand_id
1 'polypeptide(L)'
;MHPRFGVNNNYPINIILMQPTTSHETFLQGSDYVDFEAPSKLRNWPIAVDDKVFFVDQAIFSRNSDYFRTMMENKSFLEGAIGLLRIHDETPDDIHTLITVISPNCLGLYPDAIDEENVCTVLRLCDKFLMANLKQNCIDFLQDYRPQSKSVCDVFSLFYKLCFSLNAEYDHDEILESLAVQAMFVCLDELVTPSKILEFSNLLTRLQTEKGLKDRKNVKRVADAVHPGGALFRHRISFNEEVQGLGCHQCSMRPPARQSRSKNRKPFILSLCRSCGREVCVQCRRKLCRRLFEEWINELRSIPRREEDHVEAAIKVTVPLAESLQTFLLRVLQTSRALFLRTFGLPFSRYLSFLLRIDLRMSSNGYGSSHGEHVRSASHAGSWYNSNPRDLDRQLTKWLDNAGDRIGTARALISPHAGYSYCGETAAYAFKQIVPHTVERIFILGPSHVVALNGCAITTCSKYHTPLGDLTVDHKINEELRATRHFDLMDRHDEEAEHSIEMQLPFLVKVMGNRRYTIVPVLVGSLPGSRQQTYGNVFAHYMEDPKNLFVISSDFCHWGDRFSFSPYDRHSNVPIYEQITSMDRQGMNAIETLNPTIFNDYLKKTQNTICGRNPISIMLQAAEHFRLTNNHTHEFQFLHYTQSNKARSPGDSSVSYAAGVLFVHPNN
;
A
#
# COMPACT_ATOMS: atom_id res chain seq x y z
N MET A 1 20.43 -38.64 9.67
CA MET A 1 21.76 -38.10 9.35
C MET A 1 21.93 -38.22 7.84
N HIS A 2 21.64 -37.15 7.10
CA HIS A 2 21.96 -37.04 5.69
C HIS A 2 23.39 -36.49 5.54
N PRO A 3 24.13 -36.85 4.47
CA PRO A 3 25.52 -36.46 4.32
C PRO A 3 25.62 -34.93 4.21
N ARG A 4 26.37 -34.32 5.13
CA ARG A 4 26.53 -32.85 5.26
C ARG A 4 27.45 -32.22 4.21
N PHE A 5 28.07 -33.02 3.34
CA PHE A 5 28.94 -32.52 2.28
C PHE A 5 28.24 -32.63 0.94
N GLY A 6 27.92 -31.49 0.33
CA GLY A 6 27.31 -31.43 -0.99
C GLY A 6 28.35 -31.28 -2.09
N VAL A 7 28.25 -32.08 -3.14
CA VAL A 7 28.63 -31.61 -4.48
C VAL A 7 27.43 -30.83 -4.98
N ASN A 8 27.57 -29.52 -5.17
CA ASN A 8 26.47 -28.68 -5.65
C ASN A 8 26.21 -28.94 -7.14
N ASN A 9 25.58 -30.07 -7.45
CA ASN A 9 25.34 -30.51 -8.83
C ASN A 9 24.31 -29.65 -9.56
N ASN A 10 23.45 -28.92 -8.84
CA ASN A 10 22.40 -28.09 -9.43
C ASN A 10 22.79 -26.61 -9.55
N TYR A 11 23.64 -26.10 -8.64
CA TYR A 11 24.10 -24.70 -8.67
C TYR A 11 25.61 -24.62 -8.46
N PRO A 12 26.41 -25.09 -9.42
CA PRO A 12 27.86 -25.00 -9.28
C PRO A 12 28.23 -23.53 -9.12
N ILE A 13 28.73 -23.15 -7.94
CA ILE A 13 29.52 -21.92 -7.83
C ILE A 13 30.59 -22.09 -8.91
N ASN A 14 30.65 -21.20 -9.91
CA ASN A 14 31.64 -21.25 -10.98
C ASN A 14 33.05 -21.20 -10.37
N ILE A 15 33.55 -22.36 -9.96
CA ILE A 15 34.83 -22.57 -9.31
C ILE A 15 35.43 -23.78 -10.01
N ILE A 16 36.42 -23.48 -10.84
CA ILE A 16 37.33 -24.48 -11.38
C ILE A 16 37.89 -25.27 -10.18
N LEU A 17 37.60 -26.57 -10.15
CA LEU A 17 38.12 -27.53 -9.18
C LEU A 17 39.67 -27.46 -9.20
N MET A 18 40.27 -26.78 -8.23
CA MET A 18 41.69 -27.00 -7.93
C MET A 18 41.79 -28.31 -7.15
N GLN A 19 42.63 -29.23 -7.65
CA GLN A 19 42.82 -30.54 -7.04
C GLN A 19 43.27 -30.43 -5.57
N PRO A 20 42.75 -31.26 -4.67
CA PRO A 20 43.09 -31.21 -3.26
C PRO A 20 44.51 -31.70 -3.00
N THR A 21 45.30 -30.94 -2.24
CA THR A 21 46.52 -31.44 -1.59
C THR A 21 46.19 -31.84 -0.15
N THR A 22 46.25 -33.14 0.12
CA THR A 22 45.60 -33.85 1.24
C THR A 22 46.38 -33.88 2.56
N SER A 23 46.98 -32.78 3.05
CA SER A 23 47.77 -32.93 4.30
C SER A 23 47.73 -31.83 5.36
N HIS A 24 46.98 -30.74 5.19
CA HIS A 24 47.17 -29.58 6.07
C HIS A 24 45.88 -28.85 6.49
N GLU A 25 44.84 -29.59 6.92
CA GLU A 25 43.65 -28.99 7.54
C GLU A 25 43.52 -29.29 9.02
N THR A 26 43.01 -28.28 9.73
CA THR A 26 42.60 -28.32 11.13
C THR A 26 41.11 -28.66 11.16
N PHE A 27 40.76 -29.78 11.79
CA PHE A 27 39.37 -30.23 11.96
C PHE A 27 38.95 -30.06 13.42
N LEU A 28 37.67 -29.78 13.64
CA LEU A 28 37.11 -29.81 14.99
C LEU A 28 37.21 -31.23 15.56
N GLN A 29 37.66 -31.35 16.81
CA GLN A 29 37.98 -32.63 17.42
C GLN A 29 36.80 -33.62 17.36
N GLY A 30 37.00 -34.75 16.67
CA GLY A 30 35.98 -35.79 16.51
C GLY A 30 34.94 -35.52 15.42
N SER A 31 35.18 -34.59 14.49
CA SER A 31 34.30 -34.32 13.35
C SER A 31 35.06 -34.14 12.03
N ASP A 32 34.35 -34.30 10.92
CA ASP A 32 34.86 -33.99 9.58
C ASP A 32 34.71 -32.49 9.24
N TYR A 33 34.30 -31.66 10.19
CA TYR A 33 34.03 -30.24 9.99
C TYR A 33 35.30 -29.40 10.13
N VAL A 34 35.48 -28.49 9.19
CA VAL A 34 36.65 -27.61 9.13
C VAL A 34 36.62 -26.63 10.29
N ASP A 35 37.73 -26.54 11.03
CA ASP A 35 37.90 -25.49 12.02
C ASP A 35 38.39 -24.21 11.32
N PHE A 36 37.49 -23.23 11.23
CA PHE A 36 37.80 -21.90 10.69
C PHE A 36 38.32 -20.94 11.77
N GLU A 37 38.27 -21.29 13.05
CA GLU A 37 38.83 -20.45 14.14
C GLU A 37 40.33 -20.75 14.37
N ALA A 38 40.86 -21.82 13.78
CA ALA A 38 42.29 -22.14 13.77
C ALA A 38 42.93 -21.92 12.38
N PRO A 39 44.16 -21.37 12.31
CA PRO A 39 44.86 -21.22 11.05
C PRO A 39 45.30 -22.56 10.47
N SER A 40 45.42 -22.63 9.14
CA SER A 40 46.02 -23.74 8.39
C SER A 40 46.99 -23.20 7.34
N LYS A 41 47.68 -24.09 6.60
CA LYS A 41 48.58 -23.63 5.52
C LYS A 41 47.84 -22.93 4.38
N LEU A 42 46.58 -23.29 4.14
CA LEU A 42 45.72 -22.71 3.10
C LEU A 42 44.87 -21.55 3.66
N ARG A 43 44.45 -21.65 4.93
CA ARG A 43 43.65 -20.64 5.63
C ARG A 43 44.51 -19.92 6.66
N ASN A 44 45.22 -18.89 6.23
CA ASN A 44 46.13 -18.13 7.10
C ASN A 44 45.78 -16.64 7.15
N TRP A 45 44.72 -16.20 6.47
CA TRP A 45 44.30 -14.80 6.46
C TRP A 45 43.20 -14.56 7.51
N PRO A 46 43.43 -13.74 8.54
CA PRO A 46 42.47 -13.52 9.61
C PRO A 46 41.37 -12.53 9.22
N ILE A 47 40.13 -12.88 9.53
CA ILE A 47 38.94 -12.02 9.51
C ILE A 47 38.43 -11.93 10.95
N ALA A 48 38.43 -10.73 11.53
CA ALA A 48 37.89 -10.48 12.86
C ALA A 48 36.47 -9.90 12.79
N VAL A 49 35.57 -10.49 13.58
CA VAL A 49 34.17 -10.08 13.74
C VAL A 49 33.86 -10.05 15.23
N ASP A 50 33.62 -8.86 15.77
CA ASP A 50 33.52 -8.64 17.22
C ASP A 50 34.73 -9.25 17.98
N ASP A 51 34.50 -10.25 18.84
CA ASP A 51 35.51 -10.96 19.63
C ASP A 51 36.02 -12.26 18.98
N LYS A 52 35.44 -12.67 17.85
CA LYS A 52 35.83 -13.87 17.11
C LYS A 52 36.79 -13.57 15.96
N VAL A 53 37.68 -14.52 15.69
CA VAL A 53 38.61 -14.48 14.56
C VAL A 53 38.46 -15.77 13.76
N PHE A 54 38.21 -15.62 12.47
CA PHE A 54 38.19 -16.71 11.50
C PHE A 54 39.41 -16.62 10.58
N PHE A 55 39.90 -17.75 10.11
CA PHE A 55 41.00 -17.86 9.17
C PHE A 55 40.49 -18.40 7.84
N VAL A 56 40.78 -17.69 6.76
CA VAL A 56 40.30 -18.01 5.40
C VAL A 56 41.44 -18.06 4.40
N ASP A 57 41.17 -18.66 3.25
CA ASP A 57 42.05 -18.59 2.08
C ASP A 57 41.78 -17.27 1.36
N GLN A 58 42.78 -16.39 1.37
CA GLN A 58 42.73 -15.07 0.75
C GLN A 58 42.39 -15.15 -0.74
N ALA A 59 42.97 -16.10 -1.48
CA ALA A 59 42.76 -16.21 -2.92
C ALA A 59 41.32 -16.58 -3.26
N ILE A 60 40.68 -17.41 -2.42
CA ILE A 60 39.28 -17.78 -2.58
C ILE A 60 38.36 -16.57 -2.35
N PHE A 61 38.59 -15.80 -1.29
CA PHE A 61 37.79 -14.61 -0.99
C PHE A 61 37.95 -13.53 -2.06
N SER A 62 39.18 -13.20 -2.46
CA SER A 62 39.47 -12.21 -3.50
C SER A 62 38.91 -12.58 -4.88
N ARG A 63 38.87 -13.86 -5.22
CA ARG A 63 38.31 -14.32 -6.49
C ARG A 63 36.79 -14.19 -6.52
N ASN A 64 36.12 -14.40 -5.39
CA ASN A 64 34.65 -14.37 -5.31
C ASN A 64 34.07 -12.98 -5.03
N SER A 65 34.90 -11.98 -4.73
CA SER A 65 34.46 -10.65 -4.31
C SER A 65 35.47 -9.56 -4.67
N ASP A 66 35.00 -8.51 -5.33
CA ASP A 66 35.81 -7.32 -5.58
C ASP A 66 36.09 -6.53 -4.28
N TYR A 67 35.17 -6.62 -3.31
CA TYR A 67 35.37 -6.05 -1.97
C TYR A 67 36.55 -6.74 -1.27
N PHE A 68 36.55 -8.07 -1.16
CA PHE A 68 37.64 -8.78 -0.49
C PHE A 68 38.94 -8.69 -1.27
N ARG A 69 38.91 -8.68 -2.61
CA ARG A 69 40.11 -8.43 -3.43
C ARG A 69 40.76 -7.10 -3.07
N THR A 70 39.95 -6.04 -2.98
CA THR A 70 40.42 -4.71 -2.60
C THR A 70 40.96 -4.69 -1.19
N MET A 71 40.23 -5.25 -0.22
CA MET A 71 40.59 -5.16 1.19
C MET A 71 41.77 -6.07 1.59
N MET A 72 41.96 -7.20 0.91
CA MET A 72 42.97 -8.18 1.27
C MET A 72 44.25 -8.06 0.41
N GLU A 73 44.15 -7.75 -0.89
CA GLU A 73 45.32 -7.74 -1.78
C GLU A 73 45.95 -6.35 -1.96
N ASN A 74 45.17 -5.27 -1.78
CA ASN A 74 45.69 -3.92 -1.95
C ASN A 74 46.36 -3.40 -0.67
N LYS A 75 47.70 -3.40 -0.67
CA LYS A 75 48.54 -2.88 0.43
C LYS A 75 48.38 -1.37 0.70
N SER A 76 47.66 -0.64 -0.15
CA SER A 76 47.36 0.78 0.07
C SER A 76 46.22 0.98 1.08
N PHE A 77 45.42 -0.06 1.35
CA PHE A 77 44.39 -0.06 2.38
C PHE A 77 44.97 -0.60 3.69
N LEU A 78 44.45 -0.11 4.82
CA LEU A 78 44.97 -0.44 6.15
C LEU A 78 44.92 -1.95 6.40
N GLU A 79 43.80 -2.58 6.07
CA GLU A 79 43.54 -4.01 6.25
C GLU A 79 44.52 -4.88 5.45
N GLY A 80 44.77 -4.52 4.18
CA GLY A 80 45.74 -5.20 3.32
C GLY A 80 47.20 -4.95 3.75
N ALA A 81 47.49 -3.78 4.33
CA ALA A 81 48.81 -3.46 4.85
C ALA A 81 49.14 -4.21 6.15
N ILE A 82 48.15 -4.37 7.05
CA ILE A 82 48.33 -5.04 8.35
C ILE A 82 48.00 -6.54 8.33
N GLY A 83 47.46 -7.05 7.22
CA GLY A 83 47.14 -8.48 7.07
C GLY A 83 45.98 -8.96 7.91
N LEU A 84 45.00 -8.09 8.22
CA LEU A 84 43.83 -8.40 9.03
C LEU A 84 42.62 -7.63 8.51
N LEU A 85 41.56 -8.35 8.17
CA LEU A 85 40.27 -7.75 7.83
C LEU A 85 39.37 -7.67 9.06
N ARG A 86 38.86 -6.48 9.38
CA ARG A 86 37.86 -6.30 10.44
C ARG A 86 36.51 -6.04 9.81
N ILE A 87 35.54 -6.90 10.08
CA ILE A 87 34.16 -6.72 9.62
C ILE A 87 33.34 -6.13 10.76
N HIS A 88 32.62 -5.07 10.44
CA HIS A 88 31.72 -4.38 11.35
C HIS A 88 30.26 -4.58 10.90
N ASP A 89 29.35 -4.52 11.87
CA ASP A 89 27.89 -4.64 11.69
C ASP A 89 27.38 -6.02 11.24
N GLU A 90 28.18 -7.09 11.36
CA GLU A 90 27.76 -8.47 11.14
C GLU A 90 28.03 -9.32 12.38
N THR A 91 27.23 -10.36 12.58
CA THR A 91 27.47 -11.30 13.67
C THR A 91 28.55 -12.31 13.29
N PRO A 92 29.27 -12.90 14.26
CA PRO A 92 30.19 -13.98 13.96
C PRO A 92 29.53 -15.17 13.26
N ASP A 93 28.26 -15.46 13.57
CA ASP A 93 27.49 -16.53 12.93
C ASP A 93 27.21 -16.24 11.45
N ASP A 94 26.84 -15.01 11.09
CA ASP A 94 26.62 -14.61 9.70
C ASP A 94 27.89 -14.80 8.85
N ILE A 95 29.04 -14.37 9.38
CA ILE A 95 30.32 -14.48 8.69
C ILE A 95 30.79 -15.93 8.62
N HIS A 96 30.56 -16.72 9.68
CA HIS A 96 30.82 -18.15 9.65
C HIS A 96 29.99 -18.84 8.55
N THR A 97 28.69 -18.55 8.43
CA THR A 97 27.83 -19.05 7.34
C THR A 97 28.36 -18.65 5.96
N LEU A 98 28.85 -17.43 5.79
CA LEU A 98 29.44 -17.03 4.51
C LEU A 98 30.70 -17.85 4.18
N ILE A 99 31.59 -18.01 5.17
CA ILE A 99 32.84 -18.76 5.02
C ILE A 99 32.55 -20.20 4.59
N THR A 100 31.61 -20.86 5.23
CA THR A 100 31.31 -22.29 5.02
C THR A 100 30.61 -22.57 3.69
N VAL A 101 29.94 -21.57 3.10
CA VAL A 101 29.32 -21.68 1.77
C VAL A 101 30.33 -21.47 0.64
N ILE A 102 31.39 -20.69 0.85
CA ILE A 102 32.35 -20.34 -0.24
C ILE A 102 33.73 -20.99 -0.11
N SER A 103 34.06 -21.52 1.07
CA SER A 103 35.38 -22.10 1.34
C SER A 103 35.27 -23.62 1.36
N PRO A 104 35.78 -24.33 0.35
CA PRO A 104 35.82 -25.79 0.39
C PRO A 104 36.80 -26.28 1.45
N ASN A 105 36.55 -27.48 1.97
CA ASN A 105 37.50 -28.23 2.78
C ASN A 105 38.63 -28.83 1.93
N CYS A 106 39.55 -29.58 2.54
CA CYS A 106 40.70 -30.18 1.86
C CYS A 106 40.33 -31.27 0.86
N LEU A 107 39.06 -31.67 0.77
CA LEU A 107 38.56 -32.61 -0.22
C LEU A 107 37.89 -31.89 -1.41
N GLY A 108 37.90 -30.56 -1.41
CA GLY A 108 37.21 -29.75 -2.42
C GLY A 108 35.69 -29.71 -2.23
N LEU A 109 35.19 -30.11 -1.05
CA LEU A 109 33.76 -30.12 -0.72
C LEU A 109 33.40 -28.88 0.10
N TYR A 110 32.30 -28.24 -0.24
CA TYR A 110 31.80 -27.08 0.49
C TYR A 110 31.10 -27.56 1.78
N PRO A 111 31.53 -27.07 2.97
CA PRO A 111 30.96 -27.49 4.24
C PRO A 111 29.45 -27.30 4.33
N ASP A 112 28.93 -26.19 3.79
CA ASP A 112 27.49 -25.91 3.78
C ASP A 112 27.01 -25.60 2.36
N ALA A 113 25.90 -26.22 1.95
CA ALA A 113 25.21 -25.89 0.72
C ALA A 113 24.25 -24.72 0.94
N ILE A 114 23.88 -23.99 -0.13
CA ILE A 114 22.79 -23.01 -0.04
C ILE A 114 21.47 -23.75 0.20
N ASP A 115 20.78 -23.40 1.27
CA ASP A 115 19.55 -24.06 1.72
C ASP A 115 18.54 -23.10 2.36
N GLU A 116 17.43 -23.65 2.85
CA GLU A 116 16.34 -22.94 3.52
C GLU A 116 16.77 -22.14 4.76
N GLU A 117 17.84 -22.57 5.42
CA GLU A 117 18.32 -21.95 6.64
C GLU A 117 19.26 -20.79 6.34
N ASN A 118 20.11 -20.90 5.32
CA ASN A 118 21.16 -19.92 5.10
C ASN A 118 20.92 -18.97 3.91
N VAL A 119 20.03 -19.29 2.95
CA VAL A 119 19.93 -18.55 1.68
C VAL A 119 19.70 -17.05 1.86
N CYS A 120 18.79 -16.64 2.77
CA CYS A 120 18.52 -15.21 2.99
C CYS A 120 19.74 -14.48 3.58
N THR A 121 20.46 -15.14 4.50
CA THR A 121 21.70 -14.58 5.08
C THR A 121 22.80 -14.47 4.03
N VAL A 122 23.03 -15.53 3.25
CA VAL A 122 24.06 -15.55 2.20
C VAL A 122 23.77 -14.48 1.15
N LEU A 123 22.52 -14.39 0.69
CA LEU A 123 22.07 -13.43 -0.31
C LEU A 123 22.30 -11.97 0.16
N ARG A 124 21.97 -11.67 1.42
CA ARG A 124 22.24 -10.36 2.06
C ARG A 124 23.73 -10.02 2.10
N LEU A 125 24.56 -10.99 2.46
CA LEU A 125 26.01 -10.81 2.52
C LEU A 125 26.63 -10.69 1.12
N CYS A 126 26.05 -11.32 0.11
CA CYS A 126 26.50 -11.17 -1.28
C CYS A 126 26.35 -9.73 -1.77
N ASP A 127 25.23 -9.08 -1.47
CA ASP A 127 25.03 -7.67 -1.80
C ASP A 127 26.02 -6.77 -1.04
N LYS A 128 26.26 -7.05 0.26
CA LYS A 128 27.19 -6.27 1.09
C LYS A 128 28.64 -6.38 0.62
N PHE A 129 29.07 -7.59 0.25
CA PHE A 129 30.45 -7.89 -0.10
C PHE A 129 30.66 -8.09 -1.60
N LEU A 130 29.73 -7.63 -2.45
CA LEU A 130 29.87 -7.62 -3.91
C LEU A 130 30.20 -9.02 -4.50
N MET A 131 29.46 -10.05 -4.08
CA MET A 131 29.69 -11.44 -4.47
C MET A 131 28.71 -11.90 -5.55
N ALA A 132 28.87 -11.39 -6.77
CA ALA A 132 27.89 -11.56 -7.85
C ALA A 132 27.60 -13.03 -8.21
N ASN A 133 28.63 -13.89 -8.28
CA ASN A 133 28.44 -15.30 -8.62
C ASN A 133 27.69 -16.06 -7.52
N LEU A 134 27.98 -15.76 -6.25
CA LEU A 134 27.30 -16.39 -5.13
C LEU A 134 25.86 -15.89 -4.99
N LYS A 135 25.62 -14.60 -5.29
CA LYS A 135 24.28 -14.02 -5.40
C LYS A 135 23.45 -14.78 -6.44
N GLN A 136 24.03 -15.06 -7.60
CA GLN A 136 23.34 -15.81 -8.66
C GLN A 136 22.95 -17.22 -8.19
N ASN A 137 23.81 -17.93 -7.45
CA ASN A 137 23.44 -19.24 -6.92
C ASN A 137 22.29 -19.19 -5.91
N CYS A 138 22.20 -18.11 -5.11
CA CYS A 138 21.06 -17.90 -4.22
C CYS A 138 19.77 -17.60 -4.99
N ILE A 139 19.86 -16.82 -6.07
CA ILE A 139 18.77 -16.55 -7.00
C ILE A 139 18.27 -17.85 -7.62
N ASP A 140 19.19 -18.66 -8.14
CA ASP A 140 18.87 -19.92 -8.80
C ASP A 140 18.24 -20.91 -7.81
N PHE A 141 18.75 -20.96 -6.56
CA PHE A 141 18.12 -21.74 -5.48
C PHE A 141 16.66 -21.32 -5.23
N LEU A 142 16.38 -20.02 -5.12
CA LEU A 142 15.00 -19.54 -4.90
C LEU A 142 14.11 -19.83 -6.12
N GLN A 143 14.66 -19.73 -7.32
CA GLN A 143 13.95 -19.95 -8.58
C GLN A 143 13.53 -21.42 -8.75
N ASP A 144 14.43 -22.38 -8.50
CA ASP A 144 14.09 -23.80 -8.60
C ASP A 144 13.81 -24.45 -7.24
N TYR A 145 13.47 -23.65 -6.23
CA TYR A 145 13.10 -24.17 -4.92
C TYR A 145 11.89 -25.12 -5.02
N ARG A 146 12.05 -26.35 -4.53
CA ARG A 146 11.04 -27.42 -4.55
C ARG A 146 10.98 -28.09 -3.16
N PRO A 147 9.90 -27.90 -2.38
CA PRO A 147 9.87 -28.26 -0.96
C PRO A 147 9.36 -29.69 -0.69
N GLN A 148 9.03 -30.46 -1.72
CA GLN A 148 8.36 -31.76 -1.58
C GLN A 148 9.19 -32.80 -0.79
N SER A 149 10.52 -32.67 -0.76
CA SER A 149 11.44 -33.54 -0.02
C SER A 149 11.92 -32.96 1.31
N LYS A 150 11.41 -31.79 1.71
CA LYS A 150 11.91 -30.99 2.83
C LYS A 150 11.03 -31.12 4.07
N SER A 151 11.64 -30.96 5.24
CA SER A 151 10.89 -31.01 6.51
C SER A 151 10.00 -29.77 6.65
N VAL A 152 8.90 -29.90 7.38
CA VAL A 152 7.99 -28.78 7.66
C VAL A 152 8.73 -27.64 8.39
N CYS A 153 9.75 -27.96 9.18
CA CYS A 153 10.57 -26.98 9.88
C CYS A 153 11.41 -26.14 8.91
N ASP A 154 12.05 -26.78 7.93
CA ASP A 154 12.93 -26.10 6.95
C ASP A 154 12.10 -25.18 6.05
N VAL A 155 10.97 -25.69 5.55
CA VAL A 155 10.04 -24.93 4.71
C VAL A 155 9.47 -23.73 5.48
N PHE A 156 9.15 -23.91 6.77
CA PHE A 156 8.70 -22.80 7.61
C PHE A 156 9.83 -21.79 7.92
N SER A 157 11.06 -22.26 8.11
CA SER A 157 12.23 -21.40 8.32
C SER A 157 12.45 -20.47 7.12
N LEU A 158 12.41 -21.03 5.89
CA LEU A 158 12.54 -20.23 4.67
C LEU A 158 11.39 -19.24 4.53
N PHE A 159 10.14 -19.70 4.71
CA PHE A 159 8.96 -18.83 4.69
C PHE A 159 9.07 -17.68 5.70
N TYR A 160 9.48 -17.98 6.93
CA TYR A 160 9.68 -16.99 7.99
C TYR A 160 10.75 -15.97 7.58
N LYS A 161 11.92 -16.42 7.11
CA LYS A 161 13.05 -15.53 6.75
C LYS A 161 12.67 -14.61 5.60
N LEU A 162 12.04 -15.15 4.55
CA LEU A 162 11.59 -14.36 3.39
C LEU A 162 10.58 -13.28 3.81
N CYS A 163 9.63 -13.58 4.71
CA CYS A 163 8.69 -12.58 5.25
C CYS A 163 9.39 -11.33 5.84
N PHE A 164 10.55 -11.49 6.46
CA PHE A 164 11.27 -10.40 7.12
C PHE A 164 12.35 -9.77 6.23
N SER A 165 12.95 -10.53 5.29
CA SER A 165 14.01 -10.04 4.40
C SER A 165 13.47 -9.25 3.20
N LEU A 166 12.30 -9.61 2.65
CA LEU A 166 11.73 -9.00 1.44
C LEU A 166 11.55 -7.47 1.50
N ASN A 167 11.22 -6.92 2.67
CA ASN A 167 10.88 -5.50 2.80
C ASN A 167 12.06 -4.57 3.14
N ALA A 168 13.23 -5.11 3.49
CA ALA A 168 14.37 -4.32 3.95
C ALA A 168 15.61 -4.47 3.08
N GLU A 169 15.83 -5.65 2.51
CA GLU A 169 17.06 -6.01 1.83
C GLU A 169 16.89 -6.09 0.32
N TYR A 170 15.74 -6.52 -0.22
CA TYR A 170 15.59 -6.80 -1.66
C TYR A 170 14.79 -5.73 -2.45
N ASP A 171 14.32 -4.66 -1.80
CA ASP A 171 13.54 -3.52 -2.35
C ASP A 171 14.23 -2.74 -3.51
N HIS A 172 15.49 -3.08 -3.82
CA HIS A 172 16.27 -2.45 -4.87
C HIS A 172 16.50 -3.36 -6.08
N ASP A 173 16.02 -4.61 -6.02
CA ASP A 173 16.23 -5.67 -7.02
C ASP A 173 14.89 -6.38 -7.31
N GLU A 174 14.13 -5.84 -8.27
CA GLU A 174 12.76 -6.28 -8.61
C GLU A 174 12.69 -7.77 -8.99
N ILE A 175 13.77 -8.32 -9.57
CA ILE A 175 13.85 -9.72 -9.96
C ILE A 175 13.93 -10.60 -8.70
N LEU A 176 14.83 -10.23 -7.78
CA LEU A 176 15.02 -10.96 -6.54
C LEU A 176 13.78 -10.89 -5.63
N GLU A 177 13.13 -9.73 -5.58
CA GLU A 177 11.85 -9.55 -4.90
C GLU A 177 10.81 -10.52 -5.45
N SER A 178 10.61 -10.56 -6.77
CA SER A 178 9.66 -11.47 -7.41
C SER A 178 9.96 -12.95 -7.13
N LEU A 179 11.24 -13.34 -7.12
CA LEU A 179 11.65 -14.72 -6.86
C LEU A 179 11.46 -15.13 -5.39
N ALA A 180 11.82 -14.25 -4.46
CA ALA A 180 11.61 -14.47 -3.03
C ALA A 180 10.11 -14.63 -2.70
N VAL A 181 9.24 -13.87 -3.36
CA VAL A 181 7.79 -14.03 -3.28
C VAL A 181 7.33 -15.38 -3.79
N GLN A 182 7.83 -15.78 -4.95
CA GLN A 182 7.49 -17.07 -5.54
C GLN A 182 7.90 -18.21 -4.62
N ALA A 183 9.11 -18.15 -4.04
CA ALA A 183 9.59 -19.13 -3.07
C ALA A 183 8.73 -19.14 -1.78
N MET A 184 8.27 -17.99 -1.29
CA MET A 184 7.32 -17.93 -0.16
C MET A 184 6.02 -18.66 -0.46
N PHE A 185 5.46 -18.47 -1.65
CA PHE A 185 4.23 -19.15 -2.04
C PHE A 185 4.42 -20.66 -2.15
N VAL A 186 5.54 -21.09 -2.73
CA VAL A 186 5.91 -22.50 -2.80
C VAL A 186 6.05 -23.10 -1.39
N CYS A 187 6.65 -22.37 -0.45
CA CYS A 187 6.71 -22.80 0.95
C CYS A 187 5.33 -22.91 1.57
N LEU A 188 4.47 -21.90 1.37
CA LEU A 188 3.13 -21.88 1.93
C LEU A 188 2.27 -23.02 1.37
N ASP A 189 2.31 -23.25 0.06
CA ASP A 189 1.59 -24.36 -0.60
C ASP A 189 1.97 -25.72 0.01
N GLU A 190 3.27 -25.94 0.26
CA GLU A 190 3.74 -27.18 0.87
C GLU A 190 3.31 -27.34 2.33
N LEU A 191 3.41 -26.27 3.13
CA LEU A 191 3.04 -26.28 4.56
C LEU A 191 1.56 -26.58 4.79
N VAL A 192 0.73 -26.31 3.78
CA VAL A 192 -0.74 -26.43 3.86
C VAL A 192 -1.27 -27.65 3.11
N THR A 193 -0.37 -28.51 2.59
CA THR A 193 -0.76 -29.79 2.00
C THR A 193 -1.47 -30.68 3.04
N PRO A 194 -2.51 -31.44 2.64
CA PRO A 194 -3.28 -32.28 3.58
C PRO A 194 -2.43 -33.26 4.41
N SER A 195 -1.31 -33.74 3.85
CA SER A 195 -0.39 -34.65 4.53
C SER A 195 0.51 -33.96 5.56
N LYS A 196 0.84 -32.67 5.39
CA LYS A 196 1.75 -31.93 6.28
C LYS A 196 1.03 -30.98 7.24
N ILE A 197 -0.26 -30.73 7.04
CA ILE A 197 -1.04 -29.75 7.82
C ILE A 197 -1.06 -30.03 9.33
N LEU A 198 -1.12 -31.30 9.73
CA LEU A 198 -1.10 -31.71 11.14
C LEU A 198 0.30 -31.53 11.75
N GLU A 199 1.34 -31.89 11.00
CA GLU A 199 2.73 -31.70 11.39
C GLU A 199 3.06 -30.21 11.55
N PHE A 200 2.58 -29.38 10.61
CA PHE A 200 2.71 -27.94 10.65
C PHE A 200 1.96 -27.31 11.83
N SER A 201 0.71 -27.72 12.08
CA SER A 201 -0.06 -27.28 13.25
C SER A 201 0.67 -27.61 14.57
N ASN A 202 1.25 -28.81 14.68
CA ASN A 202 2.02 -29.22 15.85
C ASN A 202 3.32 -28.41 16.00
N LEU A 203 4.00 -28.12 14.89
CA LEU A 203 5.18 -27.25 14.87
C LEU A 203 4.83 -25.84 15.38
N LEU A 204 3.76 -25.23 14.86
CA LEU A 204 3.31 -23.92 15.32
C LEU A 204 2.97 -23.93 16.80
N THR A 205 2.23 -24.94 17.27
CA THR A 205 1.88 -25.09 18.70
C THR A 205 3.11 -25.17 19.58
N ARG A 206 4.14 -25.94 19.18
CA ARG A 206 5.42 -26.01 19.88
C ARG A 206 6.10 -24.63 19.95
N LEU A 207 6.22 -23.94 18.81
CA LEU A 207 6.84 -22.62 18.71
C LEU A 207 6.11 -21.55 19.54
N GLN A 208 4.79 -21.69 19.72
CA GLN A 208 4.01 -20.82 20.60
C GLN A 208 4.35 -21.00 22.09
N THR A 209 4.77 -22.20 22.49
CA THR A 209 5.08 -22.50 23.90
C THR A 209 6.51 -22.15 24.32
N GLU A 210 7.42 -21.96 23.36
CA GLU A 210 8.81 -21.63 23.63
C GLU A 210 8.99 -20.18 24.13
N LYS A 211 9.67 -20.01 25.27
CA LYS A 211 9.99 -18.69 25.86
C LYS A 211 11.49 -18.40 25.74
N GLY A 212 11.88 -17.21 25.26
CA GLY A 212 13.28 -16.79 25.17
C GLY A 212 13.54 -15.65 24.18
N LEU A 213 14.83 -15.43 23.84
CA LEU A 213 15.46 -14.48 22.88
C LEU A 213 14.57 -13.72 21.86
N LYS A 214 15.03 -12.55 21.42
CA LYS A 214 14.29 -11.61 20.55
C LYS A 214 13.77 -12.24 19.25
N ASP A 215 14.55 -13.09 18.58
CA ASP A 215 14.07 -13.80 17.38
C ASP A 215 13.03 -14.85 17.68
N ARG A 216 13.18 -15.59 18.78
CA ARG A 216 12.16 -16.55 19.22
C ARG A 216 10.82 -15.86 19.53
N LYS A 217 10.84 -14.61 20.02
CA LYS A 217 9.62 -13.79 20.18
C LYS A 217 8.98 -13.41 18.84
N ASN A 218 9.76 -13.17 17.80
CA ASN A 218 9.24 -12.86 16.47
C ASN A 218 8.67 -14.13 15.79
N VAL A 219 9.38 -15.25 15.87
CA VAL A 219 8.90 -16.57 15.43
C VAL A 219 7.59 -16.93 16.14
N LYS A 220 7.52 -16.73 17.46
CA LYS A 220 6.30 -16.91 18.23
C LYS A 220 5.15 -16.03 17.73
N ARG A 221 5.39 -14.75 17.40
CA ARG A 221 4.34 -13.86 16.86
C ARG A 221 3.80 -14.33 15.52
N VAL A 222 4.68 -14.81 14.64
CA VAL A 222 4.28 -15.41 13.37
C VAL A 222 3.46 -16.68 13.62
N ALA A 223 3.88 -17.53 14.56
CA ALA A 223 3.13 -18.73 14.91
C ALA A 223 1.76 -18.43 15.56
N ASP A 224 1.69 -17.41 16.43
CA ASP A 224 0.44 -16.89 17.02
C ASP A 224 -0.51 -16.32 15.94
N ALA A 225 0.01 -15.86 14.80
CA ALA A 225 -0.77 -15.33 13.67
C ALA A 225 -1.43 -16.43 12.84
N VAL A 226 -0.71 -17.53 12.63
CA VAL A 226 -1.07 -18.56 11.66
C VAL A 226 -2.00 -19.62 12.29
N HIS A 227 -1.97 -19.82 13.61
CA HIS A 227 -2.76 -20.86 14.27
C HIS A 227 -4.17 -20.37 14.71
N PRO A 228 -5.26 -21.15 14.50
CA PRO A 228 -6.60 -20.75 14.93
C PRO A 228 -6.72 -20.67 16.45
N GLY A 229 -7.14 -19.52 16.99
CA GLY A 229 -7.46 -19.38 18.43
C GLY A 229 -6.59 -18.44 19.26
N GLY A 230 -5.76 -17.57 18.65
CA GLY A 230 -4.99 -16.52 19.34
C GLY A 230 -5.84 -15.42 20.02
N ALA A 231 -6.66 -15.79 21.01
CA ALA A 231 -7.63 -14.92 21.69
C ALA A 231 -7.13 -14.31 23.01
N LEU A 232 -5.85 -14.46 23.38
CA LEU A 232 -5.34 -14.10 24.70
C LEU A 232 -4.71 -12.70 24.84
N PHE A 233 -4.98 -11.77 23.92
CA PHE A 233 -4.48 -10.37 24.03
C PHE A 233 -5.57 -9.29 23.90
N ARG A 234 -6.79 -9.56 24.39
CA ARG A 234 -7.89 -8.58 24.40
C ARG A 234 -7.71 -7.39 25.36
N HIS A 235 -6.71 -7.33 26.24
CA HIS A 235 -6.72 -6.33 27.33
C HIS A 235 -5.42 -5.65 27.77
N ARG A 236 -4.29 -5.75 27.06
CA ARG A 236 -3.08 -4.98 27.45
C ARG A 236 -2.21 -4.56 26.27
N ILE A 237 -2.65 -3.55 25.52
CA ILE A 237 -1.82 -2.39 25.12
C ILE A 237 -2.76 -1.16 25.05
N SER A 238 -3.28 -0.74 26.20
CA SER A 238 -3.63 0.66 26.41
C SER A 238 -2.32 1.41 26.66
N PHE A 239 -1.86 2.21 25.70
CA PHE A 239 -0.88 3.25 25.97
C PHE A 239 -1.19 4.47 25.09
N ASN A 240 -1.78 5.46 25.78
CA ASN A 240 -1.92 6.88 25.53
C ASN A 240 -2.67 7.37 24.28
N GLU A 241 -3.94 7.73 24.55
CA GLU A 241 -4.52 9.03 24.22
C GLU A 241 -3.48 10.16 24.37
N GLU A 242 -2.69 10.42 23.32
CA GLU A 242 -1.91 11.65 23.04
C GLU A 242 -0.92 11.35 21.90
N VAL A 243 -1.41 11.04 20.70
CA VAL A 243 -0.65 11.28 19.45
C VAL A 243 -1.64 11.65 18.34
N GLN A 244 -2.34 12.78 18.54
CA GLN A 244 -2.69 13.63 17.41
C GLN A 244 -1.39 14.24 16.89
N GLY A 245 -1.08 14.00 15.62
CA GLY A 245 0.09 14.53 14.95
C GLY A 245 1.33 13.66 15.11
N LEU A 246 1.65 12.90 14.06
CA LEU A 246 3.03 12.69 13.59
C LEU A 246 2.98 12.20 12.15
N GLY A 247 2.61 13.14 11.26
CA GLY A 247 3.40 13.28 10.05
C GLY A 247 4.84 13.62 10.45
N CYS A 248 5.80 13.24 9.63
CA CYS A 248 7.18 13.66 9.72
C CYS A 248 7.27 15.20 9.72
N HIS A 249 7.15 15.83 10.90
CA HIS A 249 7.26 17.27 11.08
C HIS A 249 8.48 17.67 11.92
N GLN A 250 9.19 16.71 12.52
CA GLN A 250 10.44 16.98 13.27
C GLN A 250 11.73 16.87 12.44
N CYS A 251 11.72 16.21 11.28
CA CYS A 251 12.96 15.97 10.52
C CYS A 251 13.21 16.97 9.38
N SER A 252 12.19 17.67 8.88
CA SER A 252 12.30 18.58 7.73
C SER A 252 12.38 20.08 8.08
N MET A 253 12.23 20.47 9.34
CA MET A 253 12.09 21.89 9.76
C MET A 253 13.07 22.32 10.88
N ARG A 254 14.33 21.87 10.86
CA ARG A 254 15.40 22.57 11.60
C ARG A 254 16.43 23.14 10.64
N PRO A 255 16.50 24.47 10.46
CA PRO A 255 17.69 25.10 9.89
C PRO A 255 18.90 24.84 10.82
N PRO A 256 20.12 24.75 10.28
CA PRO A 256 21.31 24.60 11.10
C PRO A 256 21.70 25.97 11.68
N ALA A 257 21.19 26.34 12.86
CA ALA A 257 21.87 27.31 13.75
C ALA A 257 21.18 27.47 15.11
N ARG A 258 21.71 26.78 16.13
CA ARG A 258 22.36 27.41 17.29
C ARG A 258 23.01 26.32 18.13
N GLN A 259 24.30 26.54 18.43
CA GLN A 259 25.16 25.64 19.18
C GLN A 259 24.53 25.25 20.51
N SER A 260 24.27 23.95 20.70
CA SER A 260 23.96 23.37 22.00
C SER A 260 24.89 22.16 22.21
N ARG A 261 25.74 22.29 23.23
CA ARG A 261 26.79 21.35 23.64
C ARG A 261 26.17 20.02 24.12
N SER A 262 26.14 19.00 23.28
CA SER A 262 25.91 17.62 23.74
C SER A 262 26.75 16.66 22.90
N LYS A 263 27.63 15.89 23.58
CA LYS A 263 28.78 15.15 23.02
C LYS A 263 28.47 13.80 22.35
N ASN A 264 27.22 13.40 22.15
CA ASN A 264 26.91 12.10 21.53
C ASN A 264 25.87 12.22 20.41
N ARG A 265 26.31 12.27 19.15
CA ARG A 265 25.48 11.84 18.01
C ARG A 265 26.31 11.09 16.98
N LYS A 266 25.93 9.83 16.73
CA LYS A 266 26.20 9.13 15.47
C LYS A 266 25.51 9.90 14.32
N PRO A 267 26.09 9.94 13.11
CA PRO A 267 25.50 10.66 11.98
C PRO A 267 24.12 10.07 11.62
N PHE A 268 23.16 10.94 11.31
CA PHE A 268 21.86 10.55 10.78
C PHE A 268 22.04 10.21 9.30
N ILE A 269 21.90 8.94 8.95
CA ILE A 269 21.82 8.51 7.55
C ILE A 269 20.35 8.56 7.15
N LEU A 270 20.04 9.50 6.27
CA LEU A 270 18.74 9.61 5.61
C LEU A 270 18.79 8.73 4.35
N SER A 271 17.79 7.88 4.15
CA SER A 271 17.65 7.07 2.94
C SER A 271 16.32 7.39 2.26
N LEU A 272 16.32 7.52 0.94
CA LEU A 272 15.11 7.71 0.16
C LEU A 272 14.28 6.41 0.19
N CYS A 273 13.07 6.46 0.76
CA CYS A 273 12.11 5.37 0.70
C CYS A 273 11.53 5.33 -0.72
N ARG A 274 11.87 4.32 -1.53
CA ARG A 274 11.45 4.25 -2.94
C ARG A 274 9.94 4.00 -3.11
N SER A 275 9.27 3.42 -2.11
CA SER A 275 7.82 3.21 -2.12
C SER A 275 7.01 4.51 -1.96
N CYS A 276 7.55 5.55 -1.31
CA CYS A 276 6.85 6.82 -1.11
C CYS A 276 7.64 8.09 -1.52
N GLY A 277 8.86 7.93 -2.03
CA GLY A 277 9.71 8.99 -2.55
C GLY A 277 10.30 9.96 -1.52
N ARG A 278 10.22 9.68 -0.20
CA ARG A 278 10.68 10.61 0.85
C ARG A 278 11.97 10.14 1.52
N GLU A 279 12.80 11.07 1.97
CA GLU A 279 13.95 10.77 2.84
C GLU A 279 13.48 10.42 4.25
N VAL A 280 13.82 9.21 4.71
CA VAL A 280 13.39 8.69 6.01
C VAL A 280 14.62 8.20 6.78
N CYS A 281 14.65 8.48 8.08
CA CYS A 281 15.67 7.94 8.97
C CYS A 281 15.52 6.40 9.08
N VAL A 282 16.63 5.67 8.95
CA VAL A 282 16.71 4.20 9.05
C VAL A 282 16.04 3.64 10.31
N GLN A 283 16.08 4.37 11.43
CA GLN A 283 15.41 3.95 12.68
C GLN A 283 13.88 4.07 12.63
N CYS A 284 13.33 5.00 11.85
CA CYS A 284 11.88 5.16 11.65
C CYS A 284 11.32 4.12 10.66
N ARG A 285 12.10 3.70 9.66
CA ARG A 285 11.73 2.64 8.70
C ARG A 285 11.49 1.30 9.41
N ARG A 286 12.36 0.94 10.37
CA ARG A 286 12.22 -0.28 11.22
C ARG A 286 10.95 -0.29 12.09
N LYS A 287 10.40 0.88 12.45
CA LYS A 287 9.13 0.97 13.21
C LYS A 287 7.89 0.83 12.32
N LEU A 288 7.98 1.23 11.05
CA LEU A 288 6.88 1.13 10.07
C LEU A 288 6.61 -0.33 9.66
N CYS A 289 7.66 -1.13 9.43
CA CYS A 289 7.52 -2.56 9.07
C CYS A 289 6.93 -3.39 10.22
N ARG A 290 7.27 -3.04 11.47
CA ARG A 290 6.64 -3.64 12.65
C ARG A 290 5.15 -3.31 12.74
N ARG A 291 4.76 -2.10 12.30
CA ARG A 291 3.37 -1.63 12.30
C ARG A 291 2.53 -2.30 11.20
N LEU A 292 3.08 -2.49 10.00
CA LEU A 292 2.43 -3.23 8.90
C LEU A 292 2.22 -4.71 9.23
N PHE A 293 3.21 -5.34 9.89
CA PHE A 293 3.05 -6.69 10.42
C PHE A 293 2.02 -6.73 11.57
N GLU A 294 2.01 -5.73 12.46
CA GLU A 294 0.99 -5.61 13.53
C GLU A 294 -0.42 -5.34 12.98
N GLU A 295 -0.55 -4.62 11.85
CA GLU A 295 -1.81 -4.38 11.14
C GLU A 295 -2.34 -5.65 10.45
N TRP A 296 -1.47 -6.41 9.78
CA TRP A 296 -1.81 -7.73 9.23
C TRP A 296 -2.29 -8.72 10.32
N ILE A 297 -1.65 -8.69 11.50
CA ILE A 297 -2.07 -9.46 12.67
C ILE A 297 -3.42 -8.97 13.23
N ASN A 298 -3.70 -7.66 13.19
CA ASN A 298 -4.93 -7.08 13.69
C ASN A 298 -6.14 -7.33 12.77
N GLU A 299 -5.94 -7.45 11.46
CA GLU A 299 -6.97 -7.91 10.52
C GLU A 299 -7.26 -9.41 10.67
N LEU A 300 -6.25 -10.25 10.93
CA LEU A 300 -6.49 -11.65 11.31
C LEU A 300 -7.33 -11.78 12.60
N ARG A 301 -7.26 -10.78 13.48
CA ARG A 301 -8.02 -10.71 14.75
C ARG A 301 -9.45 -10.17 14.60
N SER A 302 -9.79 -9.48 13.51
CA SER A 302 -11.09 -8.82 13.32
C SER A 302 -12.17 -9.72 12.69
N ILE A 303 -11.85 -10.99 12.43
CA ILE A 303 -12.79 -11.99 11.90
C ILE A 303 -13.80 -12.42 13.00
N PRO A 304 -15.13 -12.35 12.79
CA PRO A 304 -16.11 -12.69 13.83
C PRO A 304 -16.14 -14.19 14.13
N ARG A 305 -16.20 -14.56 15.42
CA ARG A 305 -16.56 -15.92 15.86
C ARG A 305 -18.08 -16.07 15.79
N ARG A 306 -18.58 -17.16 15.20
CA ARG A 306 -19.95 -17.61 15.49
C ARG A 306 -19.92 -18.36 16.83
N GLU A 307 -20.75 -17.90 17.75
CA GLU A 307 -21.16 -18.67 18.92
C GLU A 307 -21.93 -19.91 18.44
N GLU A 308 -21.47 -21.09 18.85
CA GLU A 308 -22.34 -22.25 19.03
C GLU A 308 -22.10 -22.76 20.45
N ASP A 309 -23.08 -22.48 21.32
CA ASP A 309 -23.21 -23.14 22.60
C ASP A 309 -23.56 -24.62 22.38
N HIS A 310 -22.69 -25.53 22.80
CA HIS A 310 -22.92 -26.50 23.88
C HIS A 310 -21.87 -27.64 23.86
N VAL A 311 -21.57 -28.10 25.07
CA VAL A 311 -20.48 -28.99 25.48
C VAL A 311 -20.80 -30.47 25.21
N GLU A 312 -19.74 -31.26 24.96
CA GLU A 312 -19.66 -32.73 25.05
C GLU A 312 -20.53 -33.59 24.12
N ALA A 313 -19.98 -33.92 22.95
CA ALA A 313 -19.98 -35.29 22.45
C ALA A 313 -18.90 -35.47 21.37
N ALA A 314 -18.22 -36.61 21.44
CA ALA A 314 -17.37 -37.19 20.39
C ALA A 314 -15.98 -36.57 20.15
N ILE A 315 -15.04 -37.06 20.96
CA ILE A 315 -13.83 -37.71 20.43
C ILE A 315 -14.21 -38.51 19.17
N LYS A 316 -13.91 -37.97 17.98
CA LYS A 316 -13.70 -38.65 16.68
C LYS A 316 -13.92 -37.68 15.53
N VAL A 317 -12.98 -36.78 15.26
CA VAL A 317 -12.90 -36.24 13.91
C VAL A 317 -11.45 -35.81 13.60
N THR A 318 -10.70 -36.70 12.96
CA THR A 318 -9.39 -36.41 12.35
C THR A 318 -9.52 -35.69 11.00
N VAL A 319 -10.72 -35.20 10.64
CA VAL A 319 -11.05 -34.65 9.32
C VAL A 319 -11.43 -33.15 9.29
N PRO A 320 -12.01 -32.48 10.33
CA PRO A 320 -12.51 -31.12 10.17
C PRO A 320 -11.45 -30.05 10.46
N LEU A 321 -10.32 -30.41 11.09
CA LEU A 321 -9.23 -29.46 11.32
C LEU A 321 -8.51 -29.12 10.00
N ALA A 322 -8.33 -30.11 9.12
CA ALA A 322 -7.68 -29.94 7.82
C ALA A 322 -8.53 -29.09 6.86
N GLU A 323 -9.85 -29.36 6.79
CA GLU A 323 -10.77 -28.51 6.02
C GLU A 323 -10.87 -27.09 6.60
N SER A 324 -10.88 -26.92 7.93
CA SER A 324 -10.96 -25.59 8.53
C SER A 324 -9.70 -24.75 8.29
N LEU A 325 -8.51 -25.37 8.35
CA LEU A 325 -7.25 -24.66 8.14
C LEU A 325 -7.01 -24.39 6.64
N GLN A 326 -7.33 -25.34 5.76
CA GLN A 326 -7.27 -25.15 4.30
C GLN A 326 -8.27 -24.07 3.85
N THR A 327 -9.49 -24.07 4.39
CA THR A 327 -10.51 -23.04 4.10
C THR A 327 -10.13 -21.69 4.73
N PHE A 328 -9.50 -21.68 5.89
CA PHE A 328 -8.99 -20.47 6.54
C PHE A 328 -7.83 -19.87 5.74
N LEU A 329 -6.87 -20.67 5.29
CA LEU A 329 -5.73 -20.21 4.49
C LEU A 329 -6.15 -19.84 3.06
N LEU A 330 -7.08 -20.56 2.45
CA LEU A 330 -7.72 -20.16 1.20
C LEU A 330 -8.46 -18.83 1.35
N ARG A 331 -9.13 -18.60 2.49
CA ARG A 331 -9.77 -17.31 2.79
C ARG A 331 -8.74 -16.22 3.05
N VAL A 332 -7.66 -16.48 3.77
CA VAL A 332 -6.54 -15.53 3.96
C VAL A 332 -5.91 -15.18 2.61
N LEU A 333 -5.65 -16.15 1.74
CA LEU A 333 -5.12 -15.91 0.38
C LEU A 333 -6.12 -15.16 -0.52
N GLN A 334 -7.43 -15.36 -0.33
CA GLN A 334 -8.49 -14.67 -1.09
C GLN A 334 -8.80 -13.26 -0.56
N THR A 335 -8.73 -13.02 0.75
CA THR A 335 -9.01 -11.71 1.38
C THR A 335 -7.78 -10.82 1.47
N SER A 336 -6.60 -11.38 1.71
CA SER A 336 -5.32 -10.66 1.64
C SER A 336 -4.84 -10.42 0.20
N ARG A 337 -5.62 -10.84 -0.81
CA ARG A 337 -5.33 -10.68 -2.24
C ARG A 337 -4.96 -9.23 -2.61
N ALA A 338 -5.60 -8.23 -2.01
CA ALA A 338 -5.31 -6.81 -2.26
C ALA A 338 -4.03 -6.32 -1.58
N LEU A 339 -3.70 -6.84 -0.39
CA LEU A 339 -2.49 -6.50 0.34
C LEU A 339 -1.26 -7.20 -0.29
N PHE A 340 -1.41 -8.47 -0.69
CA PHE A 340 -0.37 -9.24 -1.39
C PHE A 340 -0.11 -8.76 -2.82
N LEU A 341 -1.14 -8.30 -3.56
CA LEU A 341 -0.96 -7.64 -4.85
C LEU A 341 -0.29 -6.26 -4.70
N ARG A 342 -0.55 -5.55 -3.60
CA ARG A 342 0.12 -4.28 -3.25
C ARG A 342 1.58 -4.46 -2.84
N THR A 343 1.94 -5.60 -2.27
CA THR A 343 3.33 -5.90 -1.88
C THR A 343 4.12 -6.60 -2.99
N PHE A 344 3.51 -7.39 -3.90
CA PHE A 344 4.27 -8.32 -4.76
C PHE A 344 3.85 -8.43 -6.25
N GLY A 345 2.86 -7.65 -6.73
CA GLY A 345 2.65 -7.41 -8.17
C GLY A 345 2.02 -8.52 -9.05
N LEU A 346 2.06 -8.28 -10.38
CA LEU A 346 1.38 -9.02 -11.47
C LEU A 346 1.70 -10.53 -11.69
N PRO A 347 2.89 -11.08 -11.35
CA PRO A 347 3.23 -12.49 -11.58
C PRO A 347 2.28 -13.49 -10.90
N PHE A 348 1.64 -13.08 -9.79
CA PHE A 348 0.72 -13.87 -8.98
C PHE A 348 -0.55 -14.32 -9.75
N SER A 349 -1.08 -13.51 -10.67
CA SER A 349 -2.33 -13.85 -11.38
C SER A 349 -2.17 -15.01 -12.37
N ARG A 350 -0.97 -15.19 -12.94
CA ARG A 350 -0.66 -16.28 -13.89
C ARG A 350 -0.39 -17.60 -13.17
N TYR A 351 0.19 -17.54 -11.97
CA TYR A 351 0.47 -18.70 -11.12
C TYR A 351 -0.80 -19.26 -10.46
N LEU A 352 -1.75 -18.39 -10.07
CA LEU A 352 -3.06 -18.81 -9.55
C LEU A 352 -3.86 -19.64 -10.59
N SER A 353 -3.75 -19.30 -11.88
CA SER A 353 -4.33 -20.09 -12.98
C SER A 353 -3.66 -21.46 -13.18
N PHE A 354 -2.36 -21.58 -12.87
CA PHE A 354 -1.60 -22.83 -12.96
C PHE A 354 -1.88 -23.77 -11.77
N LEU A 355 -1.97 -23.25 -10.54
CA LEU A 355 -2.29 -23.99 -9.31
C LEU A 355 -3.71 -24.58 -9.33
N LEU A 356 -4.67 -23.89 -9.95
CA LEU A 356 -6.08 -24.29 -9.90
C LEU A 356 -6.47 -25.33 -10.95
N ARG A 357 -5.59 -25.72 -11.90
CA ARG A 357 -5.93 -26.54 -13.09
C ARG A 357 -7.22 -26.07 -13.80
N ILE A 358 -7.49 -24.76 -13.80
CA ILE A 358 -8.62 -24.18 -14.53
C ILE A 358 -8.07 -23.65 -15.85
N ASP A 359 -8.39 -24.35 -16.94
CA ASP A 359 -8.13 -23.92 -18.31
C ASP A 359 -9.05 -22.73 -18.62
N LEU A 360 -8.57 -21.49 -18.43
CA LEU A 360 -9.29 -20.29 -18.88
C LEU A 360 -9.12 -20.12 -20.39
N ARG A 361 -9.73 -21.03 -21.16
CA ARG A 361 -10.17 -20.70 -22.52
C ARG A 361 -11.44 -19.87 -22.42
N MET A 362 -11.37 -18.70 -23.04
CA MET A 362 -12.49 -17.84 -23.33
C MET A 362 -13.54 -18.62 -24.16
N SER A 363 -14.77 -18.76 -23.65
CA SER A 363 -16.02 -18.54 -24.42
C SER A 363 -17.25 -18.73 -23.53
N SER A 364 -18.14 -17.74 -23.61
CA SER A 364 -19.59 -17.77 -23.43
C SER A 364 -20.25 -18.78 -22.46
N ASN A 365 -20.94 -18.20 -21.48
CA ASN A 365 -22.09 -18.70 -20.73
C ASN A 365 -21.81 -19.58 -19.51
N GLY A 366 -22.18 -19.03 -18.35
CA GLY A 366 -22.69 -19.82 -17.22
C GLY A 366 -21.88 -19.72 -15.93
N TYR A 367 -21.78 -18.53 -15.33
CA TYR A 367 -21.65 -18.43 -13.86
C TYR A 367 -22.72 -17.48 -13.34
N GLY A 368 -23.61 -18.05 -12.54
CA GLY A 368 -24.76 -17.37 -11.95
C GLY A 368 -24.35 -16.19 -11.09
N SER A 369 -25.12 -15.13 -11.27
CA SER A 369 -25.25 -13.97 -10.40
C SER A 369 -25.36 -14.39 -8.93
N SER A 370 -24.36 -14.02 -8.13
CA SER A 370 -24.60 -13.59 -6.75
C SER A 370 -24.06 -12.17 -6.62
N HIS A 371 -24.76 -11.23 -7.26
CA HIS A 371 -24.67 -9.82 -6.90
C HIS A 371 -25.25 -9.69 -5.49
N GLY A 372 -24.39 -9.68 -4.46
CA GLY A 372 -24.84 -9.43 -3.10
C GLY A 372 -25.56 -8.07 -3.07
N GLU A 373 -26.81 -8.06 -2.61
CA GLU A 373 -27.67 -6.88 -2.45
C GLU A 373 -27.16 -5.95 -1.33
N HIS A 374 -25.91 -5.50 -1.42
CA HIS A 374 -25.33 -4.66 -0.38
C HIS A 374 -25.71 -3.19 -0.61
N VAL A 375 -26.41 -2.62 0.36
CA VAL A 375 -26.78 -1.19 0.38
C VAL A 375 -25.82 -0.45 1.28
N ARG A 376 -25.12 0.57 0.76
CA ARG A 376 -24.30 1.47 1.58
C ARG A 376 -25.21 2.29 2.48
N SER A 377 -24.93 2.30 3.78
CA SER A 377 -25.73 3.08 4.74
C SER A 377 -25.50 4.59 4.59
N ALA A 378 -26.45 5.38 5.11
CA ALA A 378 -26.37 6.84 5.22
C ALA A 378 -25.59 7.22 6.50
N SER A 379 -24.31 6.85 6.56
CA SER A 379 -23.48 6.88 7.78
C SER A 379 -23.29 8.28 8.38
N HIS A 380 -23.46 9.35 7.60
CA HIS A 380 -23.30 10.74 8.04
C HIS A 380 -24.65 11.44 8.32
N ALA A 381 -25.77 10.74 8.13
CA ALA A 381 -27.08 11.23 8.51
C ALA A 381 -27.18 11.44 10.03
N GLY A 382 -27.75 12.57 10.46
CA GLY A 382 -27.88 12.96 11.86
C GLY A 382 -26.70 13.76 12.42
N SER A 383 -25.58 13.83 11.69
CA SER A 383 -24.41 14.64 12.08
C SER A 383 -24.05 15.70 11.04
N TRP A 384 -23.94 15.33 9.76
CA TRP A 384 -23.59 16.26 8.67
C TRP A 384 -24.83 16.87 8.00
N TYR A 385 -25.94 16.12 7.98
CA TYR A 385 -27.24 16.54 7.49
C TYR A 385 -28.35 15.88 8.32
N ASN A 386 -29.57 16.38 8.23
CA ASN A 386 -30.66 15.88 9.07
C ASN A 386 -31.05 14.44 8.69
N SER A 387 -31.12 13.53 9.65
CA SER A 387 -31.59 12.16 9.43
C SER A 387 -33.11 12.03 9.35
N ASN A 388 -33.86 13.05 9.81
CA ASN A 388 -35.31 13.09 9.67
C ASN A 388 -35.69 13.46 8.21
N PRO A 389 -36.39 12.59 7.47
CA PRO A 389 -36.68 12.81 6.06
C PRO A 389 -37.54 14.05 5.80
N ARG A 390 -38.49 14.38 6.69
CA ARG A 390 -39.37 15.55 6.52
C ARG A 390 -38.61 16.85 6.68
N ASP A 391 -37.71 16.90 7.66
CA ASP A 391 -36.91 18.10 7.91
C ASP A 391 -35.85 18.29 6.82
N LEU A 392 -35.20 17.20 6.40
CA LEU A 392 -34.24 17.22 5.29
C LEU A 392 -34.91 17.69 3.99
N ASP A 393 -36.06 17.12 3.65
CA ASP A 393 -36.83 17.52 2.46
C ASP A 393 -37.19 19.01 2.50
N ARG A 394 -37.66 19.51 3.64
CA ARG A 394 -38.01 20.92 3.84
C ARG A 394 -36.80 21.84 3.68
N GLN A 395 -35.65 21.47 4.24
CA GLN A 395 -34.40 22.23 4.11
C GLN A 395 -33.94 22.32 2.65
N LEU A 396 -33.88 21.17 1.95
CA LEU A 396 -33.47 21.13 0.55
C LEU A 396 -34.43 21.89 -0.35
N THR A 397 -35.75 21.78 -0.12
CA THR A 397 -36.77 22.56 -0.86
C THR A 397 -36.51 24.04 -0.73
N LYS A 398 -36.37 24.55 0.50
CA LYS A 398 -36.13 25.97 0.76
C LYS A 398 -34.88 26.48 0.03
N TRP A 399 -33.78 25.75 0.09
CA TRP A 399 -32.55 26.17 -0.58
C TRP A 399 -32.67 26.12 -2.11
N LEU A 400 -33.32 25.10 -2.67
CA LEU A 400 -33.57 24.99 -4.11
C LEU A 400 -34.52 26.08 -4.62
N ASP A 401 -35.47 26.53 -3.81
CA ASP A 401 -36.36 27.63 -4.17
C ASP A 401 -35.63 28.99 -4.14
N ASN A 402 -34.69 29.17 -3.21
CA ASN A 402 -33.86 30.38 -3.11
C ASN A 402 -32.76 30.47 -4.18
N ALA A 403 -32.37 29.35 -4.80
CA ALA A 403 -31.25 29.23 -5.73
C ALA A 403 -31.45 29.94 -7.10
N GLY A 404 -32.56 30.67 -7.28
CA GLY A 404 -32.90 31.34 -8.53
C GLY A 404 -33.35 30.39 -9.65
N ASP A 405 -33.43 30.91 -10.87
CA ASP A 405 -33.88 30.17 -12.03
C ASP A 405 -32.77 29.33 -12.69
N ARG A 406 -33.20 28.39 -13.53
CA ARG A 406 -32.27 27.63 -14.36
C ARG A 406 -31.77 28.49 -15.50
N ILE A 407 -30.47 28.46 -15.76
CA ILE A 407 -29.84 29.19 -16.87
C ILE A 407 -29.51 28.29 -18.07
N GLY A 408 -29.57 26.96 -17.91
CA GLY A 408 -29.32 26.00 -18.98
C GLY A 408 -29.47 24.54 -18.54
N THR A 409 -29.04 23.61 -19.40
CA THR A 409 -29.03 22.17 -19.11
C THR A 409 -27.65 21.73 -18.66
N ALA A 410 -27.48 21.51 -17.36
CA ALA A 410 -26.20 21.10 -16.77
C ALA A 410 -25.70 19.74 -17.32
N ARG A 411 -24.40 19.68 -17.62
CA ARG A 411 -23.66 18.46 -18.01
C ARG A 411 -22.70 17.98 -16.93
N ALA A 412 -22.12 18.93 -16.21
CA ALA A 412 -21.42 18.70 -14.97
C ALA A 412 -21.74 19.83 -13.99
N LEU A 413 -21.54 19.57 -12.70
CA LEU A 413 -21.66 20.57 -11.65
C LEU A 413 -20.54 20.39 -10.62
N ILE A 414 -20.03 21.51 -10.11
CA ILE A 414 -19.16 21.55 -8.92
C ILE A 414 -20.05 21.95 -7.74
N SER A 415 -20.00 21.17 -6.65
CA SER A 415 -20.80 21.38 -5.45
C SER A 415 -19.99 21.06 -4.18
N PRO A 416 -20.17 21.82 -3.09
CA PRO A 416 -19.48 21.58 -1.82
C PRO A 416 -19.95 20.30 -1.12
N HIS A 417 -19.15 19.81 -0.17
CA HIS A 417 -19.43 18.62 0.65
C HIS A 417 -19.15 18.81 2.14
N ALA A 418 -19.21 20.04 2.64
CA ALA A 418 -19.34 20.26 4.08
C ALA A 418 -20.73 19.85 4.61
N GLY A 419 -20.91 19.91 5.93
CA GLY A 419 -22.22 19.74 6.55
C GLY A 419 -23.24 20.75 6.01
N TYR A 420 -24.49 20.31 5.84
CA TYR A 420 -25.53 21.09 5.14
C TYR A 420 -25.86 22.43 5.80
N SER A 421 -25.66 22.55 7.13
CA SER A 421 -25.81 23.81 7.84
C SER A 421 -24.85 24.91 7.36
N TYR A 422 -23.72 24.53 6.77
CA TYR A 422 -22.70 25.46 6.27
C TYR A 422 -22.84 25.72 4.77
N CYS A 423 -23.01 24.67 3.97
CA CYS A 423 -22.89 24.77 2.52
C CYS A 423 -24.15 24.36 1.72
N GLY A 424 -25.22 23.91 2.39
CA GLY A 424 -26.43 23.40 1.73
C GLY A 424 -27.08 24.44 0.79
N GLU A 425 -27.16 25.70 1.23
CA GLU A 425 -27.67 26.78 0.38
C GLU A 425 -26.81 27.02 -0.86
N THR A 426 -25.48 26.95 -0.73
CA THR A 426 -24.58 27.08 -1.88
C THR A 426 -24.72 25.91 -2.84
N ALA A 427 -24.75 24.67 -2.34
CA ALA A 427 -24.94 23.47 -3.17
C ALA A 427 -26.23 23.54 -4.01
N ALA A 428 -27.31 24.10 -3.46
CA ALA A 428 -28.58 24.23 -4.15
C ALA A 428 -28.49 25.01 -5.48
N TYR A 429 -27.61 26.01 -5.59
CA TYR A 429 -27.39 26.76 -6.85
C TYR A 429 -26.92 25.86 -7.99
N ALA A 430 -26.02 24.90 -7.71
CA ALA A 430 -25.56 23.93 -8.69
C ALA A 430 -26.65 22.89 -9.01
N PHE A 431 -27.26 22.29 -7.97
CA PHE A 431 -28.26 21.23 -8.14
C PHE A 431 -29.55 21.73 -8.83
N LYS A 432 -29.93 23.00 -8.67
CA LYS A 432 -31.08 23.61 -9.34
C LYS A 432 -30.98 23.53 -10.87
N GLN A 433 -29.76 23.58 -11.41
CA GLN A 433 -29.50 23.56 -12.86
C GLN A 433 -29.69 22.19 -13.51
N ILE A 434 -29.88 21.12 -12.73
CA ILE A 434 -30.21 19.82 -13.27
C ILE A 434 -31.61 19.88 -13.88
N VAL A 435 -31.73 19.39 -15.11
CA VAL A 435 -33.00 19.18 -15.81
C VAL A 435 -33.35 17.69 -15.71
N PRO A 436 -34.20 17.26 -14.75
CA PRO A 436 -34.30 15.85 -14.38
C PRO A 436 -34.77 14.93 -15.50
N HIS A 437 -35.47 15.45 -16.50
CA HIS A 437 -36.00 14.65 -17.60
C HIS A 437 -35.01 14.33 -18.70
N THR A 438 -33.84 14.99 -18.71
CA THR A 438 -32.76 14.70 -19.66
C THR A 438 -31.73 13.75 -19.08
N VAL A 439 -31.74 13.49 -17.77
CA VAL A 439 -30.69 12.72 -17.07
C VAL A 439 -31.16 11.30 -16.75
N GLU A 440 -30.37 10.30 -17.15
CA GLU A 440 -30.59 8.88 -16.85
C GLU A 440 -29.48 8.30 -15.95
N ARG A 441 -28.26 8.86 -15.97
CA ARG A 441 -27.11 8.37 -15.21
C ARG A 441 -26.32 9.52 -14.60
N ILE A 442 -25.88 9.37 -13.35
CA ILE A 442 -25.19 10.43 -12.61
C ILE A 442 -23.87 9.91 -12.05
N PHE A 443 -22.74 10.39 -12.57
CA PHE A 443 -21.41 10.13 -12.04
C PHE A 443 -21.14 11.08 -10.88
N ILE A 444 -20.64 10.56 -9.75
CA ILE A 444 -20.35 11.36 -8.56
C ILE A 444 -18.88 11.17 -8.22
N LEU A 445 -18.06 12.18 -8.48
CA LEU A 445 -16.61 12.16 -8.25
C LEU A 445 -16.31 12.91 -6.96
N GLY A 446 -15.97 12.18 -5.91
CA GLY A 446 -15.62 12.74 -4.59
C GLY A 446 -14.16 12.51 -4.23
N PRO A 447 -13.45 13.48 -3.62
CA PRO A 447 -12.10 13.24 -3.11
C PRO A 447 -12.09 12.27 -1.93
N SER A 448 -11.01 11.51 -1.77
CA SER A 448 -10.78 10.67 -0.59
C SER A 448 -10.16 11.43 0.57
N HIS A 449 -10.82 11.42 1.72
CA HIS A 449 -10.35 11.96 3.01
C HIS A 449 -9.96 10.85 3.99
N VAL A 450 -10.59 9.68 3.88
CA VAL A 450 -10.40 8.55 4.82
C VAL A 450 -9.20 7.69 4.45
N VAL A 451 -9.10 7.32 3.17
CA VAL A 451 -8.10 6.35 2.70
C VAL A 451 -7.08 7.01 1.77
N ALA A 452 -5.80 6.64 1.93
CA ALA A 452 -4.76 6.99 1.00
C ALA A 452 -4.94 6.19 -0.31
N LEU A 453 -5.50 6.84 -1.33
CA LEU A 453 -5.78 6.25 -2.63
C LEU A 453 -4.87 6.90 -3.70
N ASN A 454 -4.18 6.09 -4.50
CA ASN A 454 -3.29 6.54 -5.59
C ASN A 454 -3.92 6.31 -6.97
N GLY A 455 -5.22 6.55 -7.08
CA GLY A 455 -6.05 6.24 -8.25
C GLY A 455 -7.49 6.69 -8.04
N CYS A 456 -8.40 6.14 -8.83
CA CYS A 456 -9.84 6.22 -8.57
C CYS A 456 -10.36 4.83 -8.16
N ALA A 457 -11.35 4.79 -7.29
CA ALA A 457 -12.04 3.57 -6.90
C ALA A 457 -13.53 3.66 -7.22
N ILE A 458 -14.17 2.53 -7.48
CA ILE A 458 -15.61 2.41 -7.72
C ILE A 458 -16.26 1.53 -6.65
N THR A 459 -17.54 1.78 -6.38
CA THR A 459 -18.29 1.07 -5.36
C THR A 459 -18.52 -0.41 -5.70
N THR A 460 -18.58 -1.25 -4.66
CA THR A 460 -19.07 -2.63 -4.75
C THR A 460 -20.53 -2.78 -4.30
N CYS A 461 -21.14 -1.71 -3.78
CA CYS A 461 -22.53 -1.68 -3.34
C CYS A 461 -23.50 -1.63 -4.53
N SER A 462 -24.71 -2.15 -4.34
CA SER A 462 -25.78 -2.09 -5.33
C SER A 462 -26.66 -0.86 -5.20
N LYS A 463 -26.73 -0.29 -4.00
CA LYS A 463 -27.47 0.92 -3.70
C LYS A 463 -26.77 1.77 -2.67
N TYR A 464 -27.10 3.05 -2.64
CA TYR A 464 -26.74 3.98 -1.58
C TYR A 464 -28.02 4.48 -0.90
N HIS A 465 -28.13 4.26 0.40
CA HIS A 465 -29.26 4.72 1.19
C HIS A 465 -29.15 6.23 1.48
N THR A 466 -30.28 6.92 1.47
CA THR A 466 -30.43 8.26 2.07
C THR A 466 -31.75 8.32 2.83
N PRO A 467 -31.95 9.27 3.77
CA PRO A 467 -33.24 9.44 4.42
C PRO A 467 -34.40 9.69 3.46
N LEU A 468 -34.16 10.26 2.28
CA LEU A 468 -35.19 10.56 1.28
C LEU A 468 -35.49 9.38 0.33
N GLY A 469 -34.63 8.36 0.32
CA GLY A 469 -34.75 7.20 -0.56
C GLY A 469 -33.40 6.64 -1.02
N ASP A 470 -33.43 5.42 -1.54
CA ASP A 470 -32.24 4.74 -2.06
C ASP A 470 -31.93 5.15 -3.50
N LEU A 471 -30.64 5.28 -3.82
CA LEU A 471 -30.14 5.45 -5.17
C LEU A 471 -29.54 4.13 -5.67
N THR A 472 -29.89 3.72 -6.89
CA THR A 472 -29.38 2.48 -7.48
C THR A 472 -28.08 2.71 -8.24
N VAL A 473 -27.08 1.85 -8.01
CA VAL A 473 -25.79 1.92 -8.69
C VAL A 473 -25.89 1.33 -10.10
N ASP A 474 -25.26 1.99 -11.07
CA ASP A 474 -25.14 1.46 -12.43
C ASP A 474 -24.03 0.41 -12.51
N HIS A 475 -24.37 -0.86 -12.26
CA HIS A 475 -23.41 -1.96 -12.29
C HIS A 475 -22.77 -2.16 -13.66
N LYS A 476 -23.50 -1.88 -14.75
CA LYS A 476 -22.96 -2.02 -16.10
C LYS A 476 -21.81 -1.04 -16.31
N ILE A 477 -22.01 0.22 -15.94
CA ILE A 477 -20.95 1.23 -16.03
C ILE A 477 -19.81 0.92 -15.06
N ASN A 478 -20.08 0.45 -13.84
CA ASN A 478 -19.02 0.00 -12.93
C ASN A 478 -18.17 -1.12 -13.55
N GLU A 479 -18.79 -2.09 -14.23
CA GLU A 479 -18.08 -3.17 -14.92
C GLU A 479 -17.24 -2.66 -16.10
N GLU A 480 -17.76 -1.72 -16.88
CA GLU A 480 -17.01 -1.06 -17.96
C GLU A 480 -15.79 -0.29 -17.42
N LEU A 481 -16.00 0.53 -16.38
CA LEU A 481 -14.91 1.25 -15.71
C LEU A 481 -13.88 0.28 -15.12
N ARG A 482 -14.31 -0.81 -14.48
CA ARG A 482 -13.41 -1.85 -13.96
C ARG A 482 -12.61 -2.52 -15.07
N ALA A 483 -13.22 -2.75 -16.24
CA ALA A 483 -12.57 -3.38 -17.38
C ALA A 483 -11.40 -2.54 -17.95
N THR A 484 -11.41 -1.22 -17.74
CA THR A 484 -10.27 -0.34 -18.09
C THR A 484 -9.00 -0.64 -17.28
N ARG A 485 -9.12 -1.35 -16.14
CA ARG A 485 -8.04 -1.61 -15.17
C ARG A 485 -7.40 -0.36 -14.56
N HIS A 486 -8.07 0.80 -14.69
CA HIS A 486 -7.65 2.02 -14.03
C HIS A 486 -8.34 2.26 -12.68
N PHE A 487 -9.39 1.51 -12.36
CA PHE A 487 -10.19 1.70 -11.15
C PHE A 487 -10.00 0.56 -10.16
N ASP A 488 -9.73 0.94 -8.91
CA ASP A 488 -9.77 0.03 -7.77
C ASP A 488 -11.24 -0.20 -7.33
N LEU A 489 -11.46 -1.16 -6.44
CA LEU A 489 -12.74 -1.32 -5.76
C LEU A 489 -12.65 -0.67 -4.38
N MET A 490 -13.70 0.07 -4.01
CA MET A 490 -13.78 0.64 -2.66
C MET A 490 -13.93 -0.48 -1.63
N ASP A 491 -13.18 -0.38 -0.53
CA ASP A 491 -13.49 -1.13 0.68
C ASP A 491 -14.77 -0.55 1.31
N ARG A 492 -15.64 -1.42 1.84
CA ARG A 492 -16.95 -1.01 2.36
C ARG A 492 -16.83 -0.11 3.58
N HIS A 493 -15.87 -0.37 4.46
CA HIS A 493 -15.67 0.43 5.66
C HIS A 493 -15.20 1.83 5.30
N ASP A 494 -14.19 1.92 4.42
CA ASP A 494 -13.67 3.20 3.93
C ASP A 494 -14.73 3.99 3.15
N GLU A 495 -15.53 3.29 2.34
CA GLU A 495 -16.64 3.87 1.57
C GLU A 495 -17.74 4.44 2.47
N GLU A 496 -18.11 3.76 3.56
CA GLU A 496 -19.06 4.27 4.54
C GLU A 496 -18.47 5.39 5.40
N ALA A 497 -17.17 5.36 5.70
CA ALA A 497 -16.51 6.43 6.44
C ALA A 497 -16.31 7.70 5.60
N GLU A 498 -16.28 7.60 4.27
CA GLU A 498 -16.11 8.74 3.38
C GLU A 498 -17.42 9.54 3.21
N HIS A 499 -17.33 10.87 3.25
CA HIS A 499 -18.50 11.76 3.18
C HIS A 499 -18.61 12.53 1.86
N SER A 500 -17.52 12.66 1.10
CA SER A 500 -17.48 13.56 -0.06
C SER A 500 -18.48 13.20 -1.16
N ILE A 501 -18.75 11.90 -1.34
CA ILE A 501 -19.79 11.38 -2.24
C ILE A 501 -21.17 11.48 -1.57
N GLU A 502 -21.27 11.11 -0.30
CA GLU A 502 -22.55 11.04 0.43
C GLU A 502 -23.27 12.38 0.51
N MET A 503 -22.53 13.48 0.70
CA MET A 503 -23.11 14.82 0.80
C MET A 503 -23.84 15.27 -0.47
N GLN A 504 -23.61 14.61 -1.61
CA GLN A 504 -24.28 14.92 -2.87
C GLN A 504 -25.63 14.19 -3.02
N LEU A 505 -25.83 13.08 -2.30
CA LEU A 505 -26.92 12.14 -2.57
C LEU A 505 -28.31 12.66 -2.19
N PRO A 506 -28.53 13.28 -1.01
CA PRO A 506 -29.85 13.82 -0.68
C PRO A 506 -30.35 14.87 -1.69
N PHE A 507 -29.46 15.74 -2.18
CA PHE A 507 -29.79 16.70 -3.23
C PHE A 507 -30.20 16.01 -4.54
N LEU A 508 -29.50 14.94 -4.93
CA LEU A 508 -29.88 14.15 -6.11
C LEU A 508 -31.26 13.53 -5.97
N VAL A 509 -31.56 12.88 -4.84
CA VAL A 509 -32.89 12.31 -4.58
C VAL A 509 -33.97 13.39 -4.65
N LYS A 510 -33.72 14.55 -4.04
CA LYS A 510 -34.65 15.68 -4.04
C LYS A 510 -34.93 16.22 -5.44
N VAL A 511 -33.89 16.46 -6.23
CA VAL A 511 -34.02 17.09 -7.56
C VAL A 511 -34.55 16.12 -8.61
N MET A 512 -34.12 14.85 -8.55
CA MET A 512 -34.57 13.84 -9.50
C MET A 512 -35.99 13.32 -9.20
N GLY A 513 -36.42 13.39 -7.93
CA GLY A 513 -37.74 12.91 -7.50
C GLY A 513 -37.95 11.42 -7.81
N ASN A 514 -39.18 11.04 -8.18
CA ASN A 514 -39.56 9.65 -8.44
C ASN A 514 -39.09 9.10 -9.81
N ARG A 515 -38.19 9.79 -10.50
CA ARG A 515 -37.70 9.37 -11.82
C ARG A 515 -36.77 8.17 -11.70
N ARG A 516 -36.70 7.36 -12.75
CA ARG A 516 -35.72 6.27 -12.85
C ARG A 516 -34.40 6.83 -13.37
N TYR A 517 -33.35 6.70 -12.56
CA TYR A 517 -31.97 7.05 -12.90
C TYR A 517 -31.04 6.16 -12.06
N THR A 518 -29.79 6.06 -12.48
CA THR A 518 -28.73 5.34 -11.75
C THR A 518 -27.58 6.27 -11.40
N ILE A 519 -26.78 5.87 -10.41
CA ILE A 519 -25.58 6.60 -9.99
C ILE A 519 -24.31 5.77 -10.23
N VAL A 520 -23.19 6.46 -10.43
CA VAL A 520 -21.85 5.88 -10.58
C VAL A 520 -20.92 6.59 -9.58
N PRO A 521 -20.84 6.10 -8.33
CA PRO A 521 -19.95 6.65 -7.31
C PRO A 521 -18.48 6.36 -7.62
N VAL A 522 -17.65 7.40 -7.67
CA VAL A 522 -16.22 7.32 -7.94
C VAL A 522 -15.45 8.09 -6.87
N LEU A 523 -14.66 7.37 -6.10
CA LEU A 523 -13.77 7.94 -5.11
C LEU A 523 -12.44 8.28 -5.78
N VAL A 524 -12.02 9.54 -5.68
CA VAL A 524 -10.85 10.08 -6.37
C VAL A 524 -9.75 10.34 -5.36
N GLY A 525 -8.63 9.64 -5.52
CA GLY A 525 -7.46 9.77 -4.65
C GLY A 525 -6.52 10.90 -5.04
N SER A 526 -5.26 10.77 -4.60
CA SER A 526 -4.16 11.63 -5.02
C SER A 526 -3.65 11.21 -6.40
N LEU A 527 -3.79 12.10 -7.39
CA LEU A 527 -3.44 11.80 -8.77
C LEU A 527 -2.31 12.70 -9.28
N PRO A 528 -1.23 12.15 -9.85
CA PRO A 528 -0.31 12.94 -10.67
C PRO A 528 -0.99 13.34 -11.99
N GLY A 529 -0.46 14.38 -12.65
CA GLY A 529 -1.05 14.92 -13.88
C GLY A 529 -1.29 13.90 -14.99
N SER A 530 -0.38 12.93 -15.18
CA SER A 530 -0.56 11.85 -16.17
C SER A 530 -1.79 10.99 -15.89
N ARG A 531 -2.06 10.65 -14.62
CA ARG A 531 -3.26 9.89 -14.25
C ARG A 531 -4.53 10.73 -14.34
N GLN A 532 -4.47 12.03 -14.03
CA GLN A 532 -5.60 12.94 -14.25
C GLN A 532 -6.04 12.92 -15.72
N GLN A 533 -5.09 12.96 -16.66
CA GLN A 533 -5.36 12.84 -18.09
C GLN A 533 -5.94 11.47 -18.47
N THR A 534 -5.39 10.37 -17.92
CA THR A 534 -5.94 9.02 -18.14
C THR A 534 -7.41 8.91 -17.74
N TYR A 535 -7.77 9.35 -16.54
CA TYR A 535 -9.18 9.34 -16.09
C TYR A 535 -10.03 10.34 -16.88
N GLY A 536 -9.49 11.51 -17.24
CA GLY A 536 -10.16 12.47 -18.11
C GLY A 536 -10.58 11.85 -19.43
N ASN A 537 -9.68 11.13 -20.10
CA ASN A 537 -9.98 10.43 -21.36
C ASN A 537 -11.07 9.36 -21.19
N VAL A 538 -11.03 8.58 -20.09
CA VAL A 538 -12.08 7.59 -19.80
C VAL A 538 -13.44 8.27 -19.60
N PHE A 539 -13.50 9.33 -18.81
CA PHE A 539 -14.75 10.03 -18.51
C PHE A 539 -15.25 10.91 -19.66
N ALA A 540 -14.39 11.33 -20.59
CA ALA A 540 -14.80 12.07 -21.79
C ALA A 540 -15.83 11.28 -22.60
N HIS A 541 -15.61 9.99 -22.81
CA HIS A 541 -16.56 9.11 -23.50
C HIS A 541 -17.96 9.10 -22.84
N TYR A 542 -18.00 9.11 -21.51
CA TYR A 542 -19.26 9.18 -20.77
C TYR A 542 -19.85 10.60 -20.75
N MET A 543 -19.03 11.65 -20.89
CA MET A 543 -19.48 13.03 -20.95
C MET A 543 -20.14 13.38 -22.28
N GLU A 544 -19.79 12.67 -23.35
CA GLU A 544 -20.40 12.79 -24.70
C GLU A 544 -21.89 12.43 -24.70
N ASP A 545 -22.32 11.47 -23.88
CA ASP A 545 -23.72 11.05 -23.85
C ASP A 545 -24.60 12.10 -23.14
N PRO A 546 -25.56 12.76 -23.84
CA PRO A 546 -26.38 13.85 -23.31
C PRO A 546 -27.29 13.44 -22.14
N LYS A 547 -27.38 12.13 -21.83
CA LYS A 547 -28.14 11.59 -20.70
C LYS A 547 -27.36 11.45 -19.40
N ASN A 548 -26.03 11.68 -19.45
CA ASN A 548 -25.17 11.57 -18.27
C ASN A 548 -25.04 12.89 -17.53
N LEU A 549 -24.84 12.89 -16.23
CA LEU A 549 -24.52 14.09 -15.46
C LEU A 549 -23.30 13.80 -14.59
N PHE A 550 -22.40 14.77 -14.45
CA PHE A 550 -21.25 14.66 -13.56
C PHE A 550 -21.38 15.59 -12.35
N VAL A 551 -21.38 15.03 -11.15
CA VAL A 551 -21.29 15.77 -9.90
C VAL A 551 -19.86 15.71 -9.39
N ILE A 552 -19.19 16.85 -9.39
CA ILE A 552 -17.81 17.04 -8.95
C ILE A 552 -17.84 17.63 -7.56
N SER A 553 -17.51 16.82 -6.56
CA SER A 553 -17.62 17.21 -5.16
C SER A 553 -16.35 17.93 -4.69
N SER A 554 -16.47 19.21 -4.29
CA SER A 554 -15.33 20.00 -3.80
C SER A 554 -15.76 21.18 -2.91
N ASP A 555 -15.16 21.28 -1.74
CA ASP A 555 -14.96 22.53 -1.04
C ASP A 555 -13.73 23.28 -1.60
N PHE A 556 -13.63 24.58 -1.31
CA PHE A 556 -12.56 25.47 -1.76
C PHE A 556 -11.54 25.71 -0.64
N CYS A 557 -11.07 26.93 -0.40
CA CYS A 557 -10.03 27.19 0.59
C CYS A 557 -10.42 26.73 2.01
N HIS A 558 -9.60 25.87 2.61
CA HIS A 558 -9.56 25.55 4.04
C HIS A 558 -8.47 26.41 4.69
N TRP A 559 -8.84 27.62 5.11
CA TRP A 559 -7.90 28.61 5.62
C TRP A 559 -7.80 28.57 7.15
N GLY A 560 -6.57 28.68 7.67
CA GLY A 560 -6.25 28.80 9.09
C GLY A 560 -5.23 27.77 9.57
N ASP A 561 -4.67 28.00 10.76
CA ASP A 561 -3.59 27.18 11.31
C ASP A 561 -3.98 25.71 11.50
N ARG A 562 -5.26 25.42 11.80
CA ARG A 562 -5.78 24.04 11.91
C ARG A 562 -5.69 23.24 10.61
N PHE A 563 -5.59 23.91 9.47
CA PHE A 563 -5.42 23.31 8.15
C PHE A 563 -3.97 23.38 7.65
N SER A 564 -3.06 23.93 8.46
CA SER A 564 -1.68 24.23 8.05
C SER A 564 -1.59 25.11 6.79
N PHE A 565 -2.59 25.98 6.60
CA PHE A 565 -2.70 26.84 5.43
C PHE A 565 -3.30 28.19 5.81
N SER A 566 -2.45 29.15 6.15
CA SER A 566 -2.85 30.51 6.50
C SER A 566 -2.07 31.59 5.72
N PRO A 567 -1.92 31.50 4.37
CA PRO A 567 -1.30 32.58 3.61
C PRO A 567 -2.21 33.81 3.61
N TYR A 568 -1.65 34.97 3.97
CA TYR A 568 -2.26 36.28 3.81
C TYR A 568 -1.17 37.35 3.81
N ASP A 569 -1.42 38.46 3.13
CA ASP A 569 -0.57 39.64 3.20
C ASP A 569 -0.89 40.43 4.47
N ARG A 570 0.08 40.49 5.39
CA ARG A 570 0.01 41.22 6.66
C ARG A 570 0.07 42.74 6.50
N HIS A 571 0.58 43.20 5.35
CA HIS A 571 0.75 44.62 5.05
C HIS A 571 -0.41 45.17 4.20
N SER A 572 -1.29 44.30 3.72
CA SER A 572 -2.49 44.70 2.99
C SER A 572 -3.56 45.24 3.94
N ASN A 573 -4.25 46.30 3.53
CA ASN A 573 -5.44 46.81 4.21
C ASN A 573 -6.70 45.99 3.92
N VAL A 574 -6.59 44.96 3.06
CA VAL A 574 -7.70 44.07 2.70
C VAL A 574 -7.89 43.01 3.79
N PRO A 575 -9.10 42.84 4.36
CA PRO A 575 -9.36 41.81 5.36
C PRO A 575 -9.03 40.39 4.87
N ILE A 576 -8.63 39.50 5.78
CA ILE A 576 -8.23 38.12 5.46
C ILE A 576 -9.31 37.40 4.62
N TYR A 577 -10.59 37.47 5.01
CA TYR A 577 -11.67 36.82 4.27
C TYR A 577 -11.79 37.29 2.80
N GLU A 578 -11.47 38.55 2.49
CA GLU A 578 -11.45 39.07 1.12
C GLU A 578 -10.21 38.63 0.35
N GLN A 579 -9.07 38.49 1.03
CA GLN A 579 -7.88 37.88 0.43
C GLN A 579 -8.12 36.41 0.08
N ILE A 580 -8.78 35.64 0.97
CA ILE A 580 -9.24 34.27 0.70
C ILE A 580 -10.19 34.27 -0.50
N THR A 581 -11.19 35.16 -0.50
CA THR A 581 -12.14 35.30 -1.62
C THR A 581 -11.43 35.57 -2.95
N SER A 582 -10.42 36.46 -2.94
CA SER A 582 -9.62 36.76 -4.13
C SER A 582 -8.84 35.54 -4.64
N MET A 583 -8.23 34.78 -3.72
CA MET A 583 -7.51 33.55 -4.07
C MET A 583 -8.46 32.47 -4.60
N ASP A 584 -9.62 32.26 -3.99
CA ASP A 584 -10.63 31.31 -4.47
C ASP A 584 -11.17 31.73 -5.83
N ARG A 585 -11.48 33.02 -6.03
CA ARG A 585 -11.92 33.55 -7.33
C ARG A 585 -10.88 33.36 -8.43
N GLN A 586 -9.58 33.47 -8.13
CA GLN A 586 -8.54 33.12 -9.10
C GLN A 586 -8.60 31.64 -9.52
N GLY A 587 -8.89 30.75 -8.57
CA GLY A 587 -9.08 29.32 -8.86
C GLY A 587 -10.37 29.06 -9.65
N MET A 588 -11.46 29.72 -9.28
CA MET A 588 -12.74 29.68 -10.00
C MET A 588 -12.58 30.16 -11.44
N ASN A 589 -11.96 31.32 -11.66
CA ASN A 589 -11.68 31.85 -12.99
C ASN A 589 -10.80 30.88 -13.81
N ALA A 590 -9.81 30.23 -13.18
CA ALA A 590 -8.99 29.22 -13.85
C ALA A 590 -9.83 28.01 -14.31
N ILE A 591 -10.79 27.55 -13.50
CA ILE A 591 -11.71 26.47 -13.87
C ILE A 591 -12.67 26.92 -14.99
N GLU A 592 -13.17 28.16 -14.95
CA GLU A 592 -14.06 28.72 -15.99
C GLU A 592 -13.39 28.79 -17.37
N THR A 593 -12.05 28.83 -17.44
CA THR A 593 -11.33 28.72 -18.72
C THR A 593 -11.43 27.36 -19.39
N LEU A 594 -11.90 26.33 -18.66
CA LEU A 594 -11.91 24.94 -19.11
C LEU A 594 -10.55 24.39 -19.56
N ASN A 595 -9.46 24.97 -19.04
CA ASN A 595 -8.10 24.57 -19.36
C ASN A 595 -7.42 23.93 -18.12
N PRO A 596 -7.11 22.62 -18.15
CA PRO A 596 -6.51 21.94 -17.01
C PRO A 596 -5.11 22.46 -16.66
N THR A 597 -4.38 23.01 -17.62
CA THR A 597 -3.04 23.59 -17.39
C THR A 597 -3.12 24.86 -16.55
N ILE A 598 -4.06 25.76 -16.87
CA ILE A 598 -4.25 27.02 -16.15
C ILE A 598 -4.63 26.74 -14.68
N PHE A 599 -5.53 25.78 -14.44
CA PHE A 599 -5.90 25.39 -13.08
C PHE A 599 -4.73 24.73 -12.31
N ASN A 600 -3.96 23.86 -12.97
CA ASN A 600 -2.79 23.24 -12.35
C ASN A 600 -1.71 24.27 -11.99
N ASP A 601 -1.48 25.28 -12.83
CA ASP A 601 -0.51 26.34 -12.56
C ASP A 601 -0.98 27.25 -11.42
N TYR A 602 -2.28 27.54 -11.34
CA TYR A 602 -2.88 28.20 -10.18
C TYR A 602 -2.63 27.41 -8.87
N LEU A 603 -2.87 26.09 -8.87
CA LEU A 603 -2.64 25.25 -7.69
C LEU A 603 -1.17 25.23 -7.27
N LYS A 604 -0.24 25.11 -8.22
CA LYS A 604 1.21 25.17 -7.95
C LYS A 604 1.62 26.51 -7.36
N LYS A 605 1.08 27.62 -7.88
CA LYS A 605 1.41 28.97 -7.44
C LYS A 605 0.86 29.30 -6.05
N THR A 606 -0.40 28.97 -5.80
CA THR A 606 -1.13 29.41 -4.59
C THR A 606 -1.11 28.38 -3.47
N GLN A 607 -0.90 27.10 -3.81
CA GLN A 607 -1.06 25.97 -2.90
C GLN A 607 -2.45 25.93 -2.23
N ASN A 608 -3.47 26.52 -2.84
CA ASN A 608 -4.82 26.58 -2.26
C ASN A 608 -5.33 25.17 -1.97
N THR A 609 -5.88 25.00 -0.76
CA THR A 609 -6.34 23.74 -0.17
C THR A 609 -7.69 23.24 -0.72
N ILE A 610 -7.94 23.40 -2.01
CA ILE A 610 -9.15 22.88 -2.66
C ILE A 610 -9.14 21.34 -2.56
N CYS A 611 -10.08 20.77 -1.80
CA CYS A 611 -10.08 19.34 -1.48
C CYS A 611 -10.39 18.48 -2.72
N GLY A 612 -11.34 18.91 -3.56
CA GLY A 612 -11.73 18.26 -4.81
C GLY A 612 -10.90 18.66 -6.02
N ARG A 613 -9.66 19.15 -5.83
CA ARG A 613 -8.77 19.55 -6.94
C ARG A 613 -8.57 18.44 -7.98
N ASN A 614 -8.49 17.18 -7.58
CA ASN A 614 -8.32 16.05 -8.51
C ASN A 614 -9.61 15.71 -9.28
N PRO A 615 -10.79 15.58 -8.64
CA PRO A 615 -12.08 15.54 -9.34
C PRO A 615 -12.26 16.68 -10.36
N ILE A 616 -11.92 17.92 -9.98
CA ILE A 616 -11.99 19.09 -10.87
C ILE A 616 -11.04 18.92 -12.05
N SER A 617 -9.78 18.54 -11.82
CA SER A 617 -8.83 18.30 -12.91
C SER A 617 -9.29 17.18 -13.86
N ILE A 618 -9.92 16.12 -13.36
CA ILE A 618 -10.51 15.07 -14.21
C ILE A 618 -11.63 15.65 -15.07
N MET A 619 -12.53 16.45 -14.50
CA MET A 619 -13.61 17.10 -15.25
C MET A 619 -13.05 18.01 -16.36
N LEU A 620 -12.04 18.83 -16.04
CA LEU A 620 -11.39 19.71 -17.02
C LEU A 620 -10.75 18.92 -18.17
N GLN A 621 -10.04 17.83 -17.85
CA GLN A 621 -9.44 16.95 -18.85
C GLN A 621 -10.50 16.26 -19.72
N ALA A 622 -11.60 15.79 -19.13
CA ALA A 622 -12.70 15.17 -19.85
C ALA A 622 -13.41 16.16 -20.79
N ALA A 623 -13.68 17.37 -20.30
CA ALA A 623 -14.30 18.44 -21.09
C ALA A 623 -13.39 18.92 -22.22
N GLU A 624 -12.07 19.03 -21.99
CA GLU A 624 -11.10 19.36 -23.03
C GLU A 624 -11.05 18.27 -24.09
N HIS A 625 -10.95 17.00 -23.70
CA HIS A 625 -10.90 15.87 -24.63
C HIS A 625 -12.16 15.82 -25.51
N PHE A 626 -13.35 15.90 -24.90
CA PHE A 626 -14.61 15.92 -25.62
C PHE A 626 -14.66 17.08 -26.64
N ARG A 627 -14.26 18.29 -26.25
CA ARG A 627 -14.22 19.44 -27.18
C ARG A 627 -13.23 19.25 -28.34
N LEU A 628 -12.13 18.52 -28.13
CA LEU A 628 -11.13 18.25 -29.17
C LEU A 628 -11.56 17.14 -30.14
N THR A 629 -12.36 16.17 -29.67
CA THR A 629 -12.82 15.03 -30.48
C THR A 629 -14.17 15.27 -31.15
N ASN A 630 -14.92 16.28 -30.72
CA ASN A 630 -16.28 16.54 -31.19
C ASN A 630 -16.51 18.03 -31.51
N ASN A 631 -17.50 18.32 -32.36
CA ASN A 631 -17.85 19.68 -32.75
C ASN A 631 -18.81 20.35 -31.74
N HIS A 632 -18.36 20.52 -30.49
CA HIS A 632 -19.13 21.16 -29.41
C HIS A 632 -18.34 22.32 -28.79
N THR A 633 -19.07 23.29 -28.23
CA THR A 633 -18.54 24.34 -27.37
C THR A 633 -18.99 24.11 -25.94
N HIS A 634 -18.09 24.34 -25.00
CA HIS A 634 -18.33 24.15 -23.58
C HIS A 634 -18.21 25.49 -22.86
N GLU A 635 -19.08 25.71 -21.87
CA GLU A 635 -19.04 26.89 -21.01
C GLU A 635 -19.14 26.42 -19.56
N PHE A 636 -18.30 26.95 -18.68
CA PHE A 636 -18.40 26.72 -17.25
C PHE A 636 -18.59 28.05 -16.52
N GLN A 637 -19.54 28.08 -15.59
CA GLN A 637 -19.85 29.28 -14.81
C GLN A 637 -20.05 28.93 -13.33
N PHE A 638 -19.41 29.69 -12.43
CA PHE A 638 -19.79 29.68 -11.01
C PHE A 638 -21.00 30.57 -10.73
N LEU A 639 -21.94 30.03 -9.97
CA LEU A 639 -23.25 30.64 -9.69
C LEU A 639 -23.32 31.24 -8.28
N HIS A 640 -22.60 30.66 -7.33
CA HIS A 640 -22.63 31.09 -5.95
C HIS A 640 -21.31 30.81 -5.24
N TYR A 641 -20.94 31.69 -4.30
CA TYR A 641 -19.75 31.55 -3.47
C TYR A 641 -20.05 32.04 -2.04
N THR A 642 -19.66 31.25 -1.06
CA THR A 642 -19.76 31.60 0.36
C THR A 642 -18.55 31.13 1.15
N GLN A 643 -18.45 31.59 2.40
CA GLN A 643 -17.46 31.12 3.37
C GLN A 643 -18.21 30.74 4.65
N SER A 644 -17.74 29.70 5.35
CA SER A 644 -18.31 29.26 6.63
C SER A 644 -18.43 30.39 7.65
N ASN A 645 -17.47 31.32 7.62
CA ASN A 645 -17.39 32.53 8.42
C ASN A 645 -16.38 33.49 7.78
N LYS A 646 -16.45 34.77 8.15
CA LYS A 646 -15.47 35.77 7.72
C LYS A 646 -14.26 35.77 8.67
N ALA A 647 -13.16 35.12 8.27
CA ALA A 647 -11.89 35.21 8.98
C ALA A 647 -11.36 36.65 8.96
N ARG A 648 -11.10 37.22 10.14
CA ARG A 648 -10.60 38.60 10.34
C ARG A 648 -9.27 38.63 11.06
N SER A 649 -8.98 37.61 11.87
CA SER A 649 -7.74 37.49 12.63
C SER A 649 -6.91 36.29 12.18
N PRO A 650 -5.58 36.30 12.38
CA PRO A 650 -4.72 35.15 12.09
C PRO A 650 -5.08 33.87 12.87
N GLY A 651 -5.75 34.01 14.02
CA GLY A 651 -6.22 32.87 14.82
C GLY A 651 -7.57 32.31 14.37
N ASP A 652 -8.24 32.95 13.42
CA ASP A 652 -9.50 32.45 12.87
C ASP A 652 -9.23 31.29 11.91
N SER A 653 -10.29 30.56 11.54
CA SER A 653 -10.25 29.63 10.42
C SER A 653 -11.57 29.67 9.67
N SER A 654 -11.56 29.30 8.39
CA SER A 654 -12.77 29.27 7.55
C SER A 654 -12.63 28.24 6.43
N VAL A 655 -13.75 27.75 5.94
CA VAL A 655 -13.83 26.94 4.71
C VAL A 655 -14.69 27.67 3.69
N SER A 656 -14.24 27.72 2.44
CA SER A 656 -14.98 28.33 1.33
C SER A 656 -15.79 27.31 0.54
N TYR A 657 -16.94 27.73 0.02
CA TYR A 657 -17.86 26.91 -0.77
C TYR A 657 -18.19 27.61 -2.07
N ALA A 658 -18.18 26.86 -3.18
CA ALA A 658 -18.57 27.37 -4.48
C ALA A 658 -19.48 26.37 -5.19
N ALA A 659 -20.45 26.89 -5.94
CA ALA A 659 -21.33 26.11 -6.80
C ALA A 659 -21.17 26.58 -8.24
N GLY A 660 -20.89 25.66 -9.15
CA GLY A 660 -20.68 25.97 -10.56
C GLY A 660 -21.17 24.87 -11.49
N VAL A 661 -21.36 25.20 -12.77
CA VAL A 661 -22.02 24.32 -13.73
C VAL A 661 -21.32 24.39 -15.09
N LEU A 662 -21.17 23.22 -15.72
CA LEU A 662 -20.72 23.03 -17.09
C LEU A 662 -21.93 22.86 -18.01
N PHE A 663 -21.98 23.65 -19.07
CA PHE A 663 -22.88 23.50 -20.21
C PHE A 663 -22.11 23.01 -21.43
N VAL A 664 -22.76 22.19 -22.26
CA VAL A 664 -22.23 21.71 -23.54
C VAL A 664 -23.24 22.07 -24.62
N HIS A 665 -22.77 22.75 -25.65
CA HIS A 665 -23.55 23.22 -26.77
C HIS A 665 -23.02 22.60 -28.07
N PRO A 666 -23.89 22.09 -28.95
CA PRO A 666 -23.45 21.72 -30.30
C PRO A 666 -22.99 23.00 -31.04
N ASN A 667 -21.88 22.92 -31.75
CA ASN A 667 -21.52 24.00 -32.68
C ASN A 667 -22.47 23.93 -33.87
N ASN A 668 -23.27 24.98 -34.05
CA ASN A 668 -24.14 25.16 -35.22
C ASN A 668 -23.35 25.20 -36.53
#